data_AF-A0A8T2TH77-F1
#
_entry.id   AF-A0A8T2TH77-F1
#
_cell.length_a   1.000
_cell.length_b   1.000
_cell.length_c   1.000
_cell.angle_alpha   90.00
_cell.angle_beta   90.00
_cell.angle_gamma   90.00
#
_symmetry.space_group_name_H-M   'P 1'
#
loop_
_entity.id
_entity.type
_entity.pdbx_description
1 polymer ?
#
loop_
_entity_poly.entity_id
_entity_poly.type
_entity_poly.pdbx_seq_one_letter_code
_entity_poly.pdbx_strand_id
1 'polypeptide(L)'
;MYATEYALHAYSVSYSILKEEQSPICNMPTTQFVLVNHLPLDEEVITQFLVRLNLPHQVCLAARLSPCGVVYLTSEQVKTAKLFNGHLFDFICGRDTRNKGEGEENRIKGFLILPLKDEVRLGRSEMELGRHIDWDVVLNFVRFNFNSKKRMSTMDSNSGPSLKLNMEAFDVKTLSTCGNEWLTLKSGVYREEDLLDAFVTFGPWGSSCFITGIARGLCALSPMEGDKHDICYRDYWLKRFNVELQYVSQPLLVGCSFSRTGNFLQRPSEAIWCSKMLKRVLLPPEVCLLIVGLKGTLWRGAFKLPSVLHGLENALLSAQLRDLVGVKVPVSKMQEALTSGAYNVYHSYERLELVGDSYLSLLGATVLYLENTASSKDDLASSLHSLVENKLLFRCAEASGIAAYVFNELFQIKRWIPPGLRFEKGRTMQRVIPEGQRISWRTLADVVEAIIGACVMYGRSEDAWKAVSWFGIPIKHPQNIACSHVFKSGVRKNQIFRRQMAHLEKHLQYKFKNHYLLNPALSCCSEEEDDIFQLNRLAFLGDCILSHHVAKHLLITHQAVGVGTINEIKQAVINKENLACAAIRNKLHGFIIGIDASQREAILAYATAVESECLRTGAAPAYGLLGLLPPKGLGDLVPGIAAAIYLDCGLDSDLVWKVIRPLLEPLPEPGTFSMHPIRELTEFCRARLLSLDIQWGVQNGMYEVNVIVNRERIARAEHEDKRFARKYAAVQALDVLQSSENKSWLK
;
A
#
# COMPACT_ATOMS: atom_id res chain seq x y z
N MET A 1 51.97 -2.61 9.57
CA MET A 1 50.60 -2.28 10.00
C MET A 1 49.66 -3.06 9.11
N TYR A 2 48.94 -4.05 9.64
CA TYR A 2 47.91 -4.76 8.86
C TYR A 2 46.79 -3.76 8.55
N ALA A 3 46.49 -3.55 7.27
CA ALA A 3 45.36 -2.73 6.86
C ALA A 3 44.09 -3.34 7.46
N THR A 4 43.31 -2.56 8.19
CA THR A 4 42.01 -3.01 8.69
C THR A 4 41.07 -3.20 7.51
N GLU A 5 40.74 -4.45 7.21
CA GLU A 5 39.75 -4.82 6.20
C GLU A 5 38.36 -4.91 6.83
N TYR A 6 37.38 -4.30 6.18
CA TYR A 6 35.98 -4.36 6.56
C TYR A 6 35.31 -5.49 5.77
N ALA A 7 34.79 -6.49 6.48
CA ALA A 7 33.91 -7.51 5.89
C ALA A 7 32.50 -6.93 5.72
N LEU A 8 32.02 -6.85 4.48
CA LEU A 8 30.72 -6.26 4.13
C LEU A 8 29.87 -7.27 3.36
N HIS A 9 28.60 -7.41 3.73
CA HIS A 9 27.63 -8.24 3.03
C HIS A 9 27.21 -7.56 1.72
N ALA A 10 27.25 -8.29 0.62
CA ALA A 10 27.04 -7.78 -0.72
C ALA A 10 25.77 -8.33 -1.38
N TYR A 11 25.05 -7.45 -2.07
CA TYR A 11 23.78 -7.74 -2.75
C TYR A 11 23.79 -7.08 -4.14
N SER A 12 23.63 -7.88 -5.20
CA SER A 12 23.50 -7.33 -6.56
C SER A 12 22.10 -6.78 -6.79
N VAL A 13 22.02 -5.63 -7.48
CA VAL A 13 20.75 -5.04 -7.94
C VAL A 13 20.56 -5.43 -9.40
N SER A 14 19.46 -6.12 -9.70
CA SER A 14 19.10 -6.50 -11.07
C SER A 14 17.77 -5.89 -11.50
N TYR A 15 17.61 -5.66 -12.80
CA TYR A 15 16.40 -5.08 -13.40
C TYR A 15 15.87 -6.02 -14.48
N SER A 16 14.56 -6.22 -14.51
CA SER A 16 13.87 -7.04 -15.51
C SER A 16 12.58 -6.37 -15.98
N ILE A 17 12.18 -6.60 -17.23
CA ILE A 17 10.95 -6.02 -17.80
C ILE A 17 9.75 -6.88 -17.38
N LEU A 18 8.65 -6.24 -16.97
CA LEU A 18 7.41 -6.91 -16.54
C LEU A 18 6.30 -6.91 -17.61
N LYS A 19 6.33 -5.99 -18.57
CA LYS A 19 5.41 -5.95 -19.73
C LYS A 19 6.19 -5.49 -20.97
N GLU A 20 6.13 -6.28 -22.04
CA GLU A 20 6.67 -5.91 -23.36
C GLU A 20 5.62 -5.10 -24.11
N GLU A 21 5.84 -3.79 -24.26
CA GLU A 21 5.29 -3.06 -25.39
C GLU A 21 6.46 -2.62 -26.26
N GLN A 22 6.29 -2.74 -27.58
CA GLN A 22 7.31 -2.59 -28.61
C GLN A 22 7.91 -1.17 -28.59
N SER A 23 8.96 -0.97 -27.78
CA SER A 23 9.84 0.18 -27.89
C SER A 23 11.27 -0.31 -28.15
N PRO A 24 11.90 0.09 -29.27
CA PRO A 24 13.25 -0.35 -29.63
C PRO A 24 14.35 0.18 -28.68
N ILE A 25 13.99 0.99 -27.67
CA ILE A 25 14.90 1.56 -26.65
C ILE A 25 14.88 0.70 -25.37
N CYS A 26 14.13 -0.42 -25.34
CA CYS A 26 13.92 -1.21 -24.13
C CYS A 26 14.83 -2.43 -23.96
N ASN A 27 15.65 -2.79 -24.95
CA ASN A 27 16.70 -3.80 -24.76
C ASN A 27 17.92 -3.18 -24.08
N MET A 28 17.78 -2.89 -22.79
CA MET A 28 18.86 -2.28 -22.00
C MET A 28 19.57 -3.36 -21.20
N PRO A 29 20.90 -3.54 -21.37
CA PRO A 29 21.65 -4.43 -20.50
C PRO A 29 21.47 -4.01 -19.04
N THR A 30 21.35 -5.04 -18.20
CA THR A 30 21.11 -5.00 -16.75
C THR A 30 22.20 -4.18 -16.06
N THR A 31 21.84 -3.13 -15.34
CA THR A 31 22.85 -2.41 -14.56
C THR A 31 23.27 -3.20 -13.34
N GLN A 32 24.58 -3.42 -13.21
CA GLN A 32 25.18 -4.28 -12.22
C GLN A 32 25.77 -3.43 -11.08
N PHE A 33 24.90 -2.85 -10.26
CA PHE A 33 25.35 -2.23 -9.01
C PHE A 33 25.38 -3.28 -7.91
N VAL A 34 26.39 -3.20 -7.05
CA VAL A 34 26.41 -3.95 -5.79
C VAL A 34 26.10 -3.00 -4.64
N LEU A 35 25.14 -3.42 -3.82
CA LEU A 35 24.85 -2.82 -2.53
C LEU A 35 25.66 -3.57 -1.48
N VAL A 36 26.50 -2.85 -0.73
CA VAL A 36 27.25 -3.42 0.39
C VAL A 36 26.80 -2.82 1.70
N ASN A 37 26.68 -3.65 2.73
CA ASN A 37 26.28 -3.26 4.08
C ASN A 37 27.14 -3.96 5.14
N HIS A 38 27.32 -3.29 6.28
CA HIS A 38 28.07 -3.81 7.41
C HIS A 38 27.38 -4.96 8.15
N LEU A 39 26.05 -5.05 8.07
CA LEU A 39 25.24 -6.11 8.64
C LEU A 39 24.48 -6.84 7.52
N PRO A 40 24.19 -8.14 7.69
CA PRO A 40 23.31 -8.84 6.77
C PRO A 40 21.91 -8.21 6.81
N LEU A 41 21.29 -8.08 5.64
CA LEU A 41 19.89 -7.67 5.54
C LEU A 41 18.96 -8.82 5.93
N ASP A 42 17.73 -8.49 6.31
CA ASP A 42 16.68 -9.47 6.60
C ASP A 42 16.48 -10.42 5.39
N GLU A 43 16.51 -11.72 5.67
CA GLU A 43 16.49 -12.77 4.64
C GLU A 43 15.17 -12.80 3.86
N GLU A 44 14.03 -12.57 4.54
CA GLU A 44 12.73 -12.50 3.89
C GLU A 44 12.65 -11.27 2.98
N VAL A 45 13.16 -10.12 3.45
CA VAL A 45 13.26 -8.91 2.63
C VAL A 45 14.07 -9.21 1.38
N ILE A 46 15.29 -9.75 1.49
CA ILE A 46 16.14 -10.02 0.31
C ILE A 46 15.45 -10.97 -0.67
N THR A 47 14.91 -12.08 -0.18
CA THR A 47 14.35 -13.15 -1.02
C THR A 47 13.07 -12.72 -1.74
N GLN A 48 12.26 -11.88 -1.11
CA GLN A 48 10.99 -11.40 -1.68
C GLN A 48 11.07 -9.99 -2.25
N PHE A 49 12.25 -9.34 -2.20
CA PHE A 49 12.40 -7.94 -2.62
C PHE A 49 12.04 -7.76 -4.10
N LEU A 50 10.93 -7.06 -4.34
CA LEU A 50 10.46 -6.70 -5.67
C LEU A 50 9.91 -5.29 -5.65
N VAL A 51 10.66 -4.36 -6.24
CA VAL A 51 10.18 -2.99 -6.44
C VAL A 51 9.76 -2.81 -7.89
N ARG A 52 8.49 -2.49 -8.10
CA ARG A 52 7.97 -2.09 -9.42
C ARG A 52 8.33 -0.63 -9.68
N LEU A 53 9.03 -0.41 -10.77
CA LEU A 53 9.41 0.91 -11.26
C LEU A 53 8.63 1.19 -12.54
N ASN A 54 7.75 2.17 -12.49
CA ASN A 54 7.02 2.64 -13.65
C ASN A 54 7.88 3.70 -14.34
N LEU A 55 8.47 3.36 -15.48
CA LEU A 55 9.24 4.27 -16.31
C LEU A 55 8.38 4.86 -17.43
N PRO A 56 8.67 6.08 -17.92
CA PRO A 56 7.99 6.68 -19.07
C PRO A 56 7.89 5.74 -20.28
N HIS A 57 6.85 5.90 -21.10
CA HIS A 57 6.51 5.02 -22.25
C HIS A 57 5.98 3.63 -21.84
N GLN A 58 5.24 3.55 -20.73
CA GLN A 58 4.57 2.33 -20.23
C GLN A 58 5.48 1.14 -19.89
N VAL A 59 6.79 1.38 -19.78
CA VAL A 59 7.73 0.34 -19.38
C VAL A 59 7.66 0.14 -17.87
N CYS A 60 7.19 -1.03 -17.45
CA CYS A 60 7.24 -1.44 -16.05
C CYS A 60 8.45 -2.35 -15.83
N LEU A 61 9.37 -1.93 -14.95
CA LEU A 61 10.52 -2.73 -14.54
C LEU A 61 10.32 -3.31 -13.14
N ALA A 62 10.85 -4.49 -12.92
CA ALA A 62 11.08 -5.10 -11.62
C ALA A 62 12.54 -4.95 -11.23
N ALA A 63 12.81 -4.27 -10.11
CA ALA A 63 14.11 -4.30 -9.44
C ALA A 63 14.13 -5.41 -8.38
N ARG A 64 15.17 -6.25 -8.38
CA ARG A 64 15.39 -7.33 -7.41
C ARG A 64 16.78 -7.24 -6.79
N LEU A 65 16.91 -7.80 -5.59
CA LEU A 65 18.19 -8.00 -4.91
C LEU A 65 18.57 -9.48 -4.95
N SER A 66 19.86 -9.77 -5.06
CA SER A 66 20.36 -11.14 -4.94
C SER A 66 21.63 -11.17 -4.09
N PRO A 67 21.71 -12.04 -3.07
CA PRO A 67 22.89 -12.12 -2.21
C PRO A 67 24.11 -12.57 -3.00
N CYS A 68 25.26 -11.97 -2.72
CA CYS A 68 26.51 -12.21 -3.43
C CYS A 68 27.68 -12.55 -2.48
N GLY A 69 27.39 -12.90 -1.23
CA GLY A 69 28.40 -13.22 -0.22
C GLY A 69 28.98 -11.99 0.49
N VAL A 70 30.25 -12.07 0.88
CA VAL A 70 30.96 -11.05 1.65
C VAL A 70 32.10 -10.47 0.81
N VAL A 71 32.25 -9.14 0.83
CA VAL A 71 33.34 -8.41 0.18
C VAL A 71 34.21 -7.76 1.25
N TYR A 72 35.52 -7.83 1.08
CA TYR A 72 36.50 -7.20 1.96
C TYR A 72 36.99 -5.90 1.34
N LEU A 73 36.79 -4.78 2.05
CA LEU A 73 37.24 -3.46 1.61
C LEU A 73 38.23 -2.87 2.62
N THR A 74 39.29 -2.22 2.14
CA THR A 74 40.21 -1.47 3.00
C THR A 74 39.56 -0.17 3.52
N SER A 75 40.11 0.40 4.60
CA SER A 75 39.66 1.71 5.11
C SER A 75 39.67 2.82 4.04
N GLU A 76 40.68 2.85 3.16
CA GLU A 76 40.75 3.81 2.05
C GLU A 76 39.67 3.58 0.99
N GLN A 77 39.40 2.32 0.65
CA GLN A 77 38.32 1.96 -0.27
C GLN A 77 36.96 2.37 0.28
N VAL A 78 36.70 2.16 1.57
CA VAL A 78 35.46 2.59 2.23
C VAL A 78 35.30 4.12 2.20
N LYS A 79 36.37 4.87 2.48
CA LYS A 79 36.36 6.35 2.39
C LYS A 79 36.04 6.81 0.96
N THR A 80 36.69 6.21 -0.03
CA THR A 80 36.48 6.52 -1.45
C THR A 80 35.05 6.18 -1.90
N ALA A 81 34.51 5.03 -1.47
CA ALA A 81 33.14 4.62 -1.75
C ALA A 81 32.10 5.59 -1.15
N LYS A 82 32.33 6.10 0.07
CA LYS A 82 31.47 7.12 0.70
C LYS A 82 31.42 8.41 -0.14
N LEU A 83 32.58 8.90 -0.59
CA LEU A 83 32.67 10.09 -1.45
C LEU A 83 31.94 9.87 -2.79
N PHE A 84 32.15 8.71 -3.41
CA PHE A 84 31.47 8.33 -4.64
C PHE A 84 29.95 8.36 -4.49
N ASN A 85 29.41 7.73 -3.44
CA ASN A 85 27.96 7.72 -3.18
C ASN A 85 27.41 9.14 -2.96
N GLY A 86 28.14 9.99 -2.21
CA GLY A 86 27.79 11.40 -2.03
C GLY A 86 27.64 12.13 -3.36
N HIS A 87 28.69 12.11 -4.18
CA HIS A 87 28.69 12.76 -5.49
C HIS A 87 27.62 12.18 -6.41
N LEU A 88 27.46 10.85 -6.43
CA LEU A 88 26.52 10.15 -7.30
C LEU A 88 25.09 10.60 -7.00
N PHE A 89 24.67 10.55 -5.74
CA PHE A 89 23.30 10.91 -5.37
C PHE A 89 23.04 12.41 -5.40
N ASP A 90 24.03 13.26 -5.12
CA ASP A 90 23.87 14.70 -5.29
C ASP A 90 23.67 15.07 -6.75
N PHE A 91 24.43 14.43 -7.64
CA PHE A 91 24.27 14.60 -9.07
C PHE A 91 22.93 14.05 -9.58
N ILE A 92 22.53 12.83 -9.20
CA ILE A 92 21.23 12.22 -9.55
C ILE A 92 20.05 13.05 -9.03
N CYS A 93 20.12 13.55 -7.80
CA CYS A 93 19.03 14.30 -7.16
C CYS A 93 19.06 15.80 -7.49
N GLY A 94 20.12 16.30 -8.15
CA GLY A 94 20.30 17.71 -8.49
C GLY A 94 20.49 18.63 -7.27
N ARG A 95 21.22 18.16 -6.24
CA ARG A 95 21.52 18.93 -5.01
C ARG A 95 22.92 19.57 -5.08
N ASP A 96 23.07 20.73 -4.43
CA ASP A 96 24.33 21.48 -4.31
C ASP A 96 24.76 21.44 -2.83
N THR A 97 25.51 20.42 -2.43
CA THR A 97 25.90 20.18 -1.04
C THR A 97 27.20 20.90 -0.70
N ARG A 98 27.14 22.25 -0.62
CA ARG A 98 28.32 23.07 -0.32
C ARG A 98 28.86 22.96 1.10
N ASN A 99 28.14 22.36 2.05
CA ASN A 99 28.52 22.39 3.47
C ASN A 99 27.87 21.24 4.26
N LYS A 100 28.42 20.02 4.17
CA LYS A 100 28.22 19.02 5.24
C LYS A 100 29.59 18.58 5.71
N GLY A 101 29.93 19.02 6.91
CA GLY A 101 31.24 18.87 7.51
C GLY A 101 31.72 17.43 7.50
N GLU A 102 33.03 17.29 7.35
CA GLU A 102 33.79 16.06 7.57
C GLU A 102 33.57 15.60 9.02
N GLY A 103 32.53 14.80 9.22
CA GLY A 103 32.40 14.00 10.43
C GLY A 103 33.31 12.78 10.28
N GLU A 104 34.45 12.80 10.94
CA GLU A 104 35.32 11.63 11.11
C GLU A 104 34.62 10.55 11.95
N GLU A 105 33.71 9.80 11.36
CA GLU A 105 33.31 8.50 11.88
C GLU A 105 33.64 7.42 10.85
N ASN A 106 34.64 6.58 11.18
CA ASN A 106 35.06 5.41 10.41
C ASN A 106 34.01 4.28 10.33
N ARG A 107 32.79 4.48 10.85
CA ARG A 107 31.70 3.50 10.76
C ARG A 107 30.86 3.73 9.50
N ILE A 108 30.48 2.65 8.82
CA ILE A 108 29.52 2.70 7.70
C ILE A 108 28.13 2.71 8.32
N LYS A 109 27.45 3.87 8.28
CA LYS A 109 26.07 4.03 8.78
C LYS A 109 25.06 3.95 7.62
N GLY A 110 24.95 2.79 6.96
CA GLY A 110 23.98 2.54 5.88
C GLY A 110 24.58 1.83 4.66
N PHE A 111 23.90 1.93 3.51
CA PHE A 111 24.28 1.25 2.29
C PHE A 111 25.36 2.02 1.52
N LEU A 112 26.30 1.30 0.92
CA LEU A 112 27.16 1.84 -0.13
C LEU A 112 26.80 1.15 -1.44
N ILE A 113 26.64 1.94 -2.49
CA ILE A 113 26.44 1.46 -3.85
C ILE A 113 27.75 1.58 -4.62
N LEU A 114 28.16 0.50 -5.27
CA LEU A 114 29.36 0.44 -6.09
C LEU A 114 29.04 -0.16 -7.48
N PRO A 115 29.64 0.36 -8.55
CA PRO A 115 29.48 -0.19 -9.90
C PRO A 115 30.26 -1.50 -10.04
N LEU A 116 29.71 -2.44 -10.81
CA LEU A 116 30.41 -3.64 -11.26
C LEU A 116 30.80 -3.50 -12.74
N LYS A 117 31.86 -4.20 -13.16
CA LYS A 117 32.33 -4.26 -14.55
C LYS A 117 31.31 -4.97 -15.45
N ASP A 118 31.16 -4.52 -16.70
CA ASP A 118 30.12 -4.99 -17.65
C ASP A 118 30.15 -6.52 -17.95
N GLU A 119 31.28 -7.20 -17.73
CA GLU A 119 31.50 -8.62 -18.12
C GLU A 119 31.02 -9.65 -17.09
N VAL A 120 30.40 -9.24 -15.98
CA VAL A 120 30.09 -10.16 -14.89
C VAL A 120 28.80 -10.92 -15.15
N ARG A 121 28.90 -12.19 -15.58
CA ARG A 121 27.85 -13.19 -15.36
C ARG A 121 28.05 -13.77 -13.96
N LEU A 122 27.25 -13.33 -12.98
CA LEU A 122 27.29 -13.83 -11.62
C LEU A 122 26.95 -15.34 -11.61
N GLY A 123 27.97 -16.19 -11.63
CA GLY A 123 27.90 -17.60 -11.28
C GLY A 123 28.04 -17.79 -9.77
N ARG A 124 27.64 -18.96 -9.25
CA ARG A 124 27.56 -19.31 -7.80
C ARG A 124 28.91 -19.37 -7.04
N SER A 125 29.95 -18.65 -7.45
CA SER A 125 31.24 -18.63 -6.74
C SER A 125 31.31 -17.43 -5.80
N GLU A 126 31.30 -17.69 -4.50
CA GLU A 126 31.30 -16.70 -3.40
C GLU A 126 32.62 -15.92 -3.26
N MET A 127 33.65 -16.19 -4.07
CA MET A 127 35.03 -15.81 -3.75
C MET A 127 35.66 -14.67 -4.56
N GLU A 128 34.98 -14.02 -5.51
CA GLU A 128 35.62 -13.00 -6.38
C GLU A 128 34.83 -11.69 -6.60
N LEU A 129 33.73 -11.44 -5.90
CA LEU A 129 32.91 -10.23 -6.14
C LEU A 129 33.68 -8.91 -5.94
N GLY A 130 34.63 -8.86 -5.00
CA GLY A 130 35.46 -7.68 -4.78
C GLY A 130 36.36 -7.30 -5.98
N ARG A 131 36.75 -8.27 -6.81
CA ARG A 131 37.56 -8.04 -8.04
C ARG A 131 36.73 -7.45 -9.19
N HIS A 132 35.41 -7.59 -9.09
CA HIS A 132 34.46 -7.16 -10.10
C HIS A 132 33.93 -5.74 -9.87
N ILE A 133 34.24 -5.12 -8.73
CA ILE A 133 33.95 -3.70 -8.48
C ILE A 133 34.81 -2.84 -9.43
N ASP A 134 34.16 -1.93 -10.16
CA ASP A 134 34.83 -1.02 -11.08
C ASP A 134 35.39 0.19 -10.32
N TRP A 135 36.57 0.01 -9.73
CA TRP A 135 37.27 1.07 -8.99
C TRP A 135 37.74 2.22 -9.88
N ASP A 136 37.96 1.97 -11.18
CA ASP A 136 38.38 3.02 -12.12
C ASP A 136 37.23 4.03 -12.31
N VAL A 137 36.00 3.55 -12.48
CA VAL A 137 34.81 4.40 -12.51
C VAL A 137 34.64 5.17 -11.20
N VAL A 138 34.78 4.49 -10.06
CA VAL A 138 34.65 5.10 -8.73
C VAL A 138 35.66 6.24 -8.55
N LEU A 139 36.94 5.98 -8.84
CA LEU A 139 38.03 6.95 -8.68
C LEU A 139 37.90 8.13 -9.65
N ASN A 140 37.59 7.86 -10.92
CA ASN A 140 37.40 8.91 -11.92
C ASN A 140 36.22 9.81 -11.58
N PHE A 141 35.11 9.24 -11.10
CA PHE A 141 33.93 9.99 -10.70
C PHE A 141 34.15 10.83 -9.43
N VAL A 142 34.91 10.32 -8.45
CA VAL A 142 35.28 11.08 -7.24
C VAL A 142 36.24 12.23 -7.58
N ARG A 143 37.21 12.00 -8.46
CA ARG A 143 38.14 13.04 -8.95
C ARG A 143 37.43 14.10 -9.78
N PHE A 144 36.32 13.74 -10.43
CA PHE A 144 35.50 14.66 -11.19
C PHE A 144 34.79 15.65 -10.25
N ASN A 145 35.34 16.85 -10.17
CA ASN A 145 34.80 17.89 -9.29
C ASN A 145 33.60 18.59 -9.94
N PHE A 146 32.39 18.22 -9.54
CA PHE A 146 31.15 18.89 -9.95
C PHE A 146 31.01 20.34 -9.42
N ASN A 147 31.88 20.81 -8.50
CA ASN A 147 31.76 22.12 -7.83
C ASN A 147 32.13 23.35 -8.68
N SER A 148 32.10 23.26 -10.01
CA SER A 148 32.52 24.37 -10.88
C SER A 148 31.36 25.25 -11.36
N LYS A 149 30.36 25.55 -10.51
CA LYS A 149 29.41 26.66 -10.76
C LYS A 149 30.08 28.04 -10.91
N LYS A 150 31.38 28.17 -10.62
CA LYS A 150 32.16 29.42 -10.72
C LYS A 150 33.40 29.36 -11.62
N ARG A 151 33.68 28.25 -12.33
CA ARG A 151 34.88 28.12 -13.17
C ARG A 151 34.62 28.20 -14.68
N MET A 152 33.36 28.17 -15.11
CA MET A 152 32.98 28.37 -16.51
C MET A 152 32.70 29.84 -16.87
N SER A 153 32.75 30.77 -15.91
CA SER A 153 32.58 32.21 -16.15
C SER A 153 33.90 32.97 -16.35
N THR A 154 35.06 32.37 -16.03
CA THR A 154 36.36 32.96 -16.33
C THR A 154 36.90 32.34 -17.60
N MET A 155 36.50 32.92 -18.74
CA MET A 155 37.22 32.80 -20.00
C MET A 155 38.53 33.59 -19.89
N ASP A 156 39.50 33.04 -19.16
CA ASP A 156 40.90 33.38 -19.38
C ASP A 156 41.52 32.23 -20.16
N SER A 157 41.99 32.53 -21.37
CA SER A 157 42.54 31.62 -22.38
C SER A 157 43.82 30.88 -21.96
N ASN A 158 44.18 30.86 -20.67
CA ASN A 158 45.44 30.29 -20.18
C ASN A 158 45.34 29.44 -18.90
N SER A 159 44.15 28.98 -18.49
CA SER A 159 44.07 28.00 -17.38
C SER A 159 43.04 26.89 -17.62
N GLY A 160 43.44 25.89 -18.40
CA GLY A 160 42.76 24.60 -18.42
C GLY A 160 42.82 23.91 -17.04
N PRO A 161 41.92 22.96 -16.74
CA PRO A 161 42.00 22.18 -15.52
C PRO A 161 43.32 21.39 -15.52
N SER A 162 44.22 21.70 -14.59
CA SER A 162 45.39 20.89 -14.30
C SER A 162 44.98 19.61 -13.57
N LEU A 163 44.25 18.73 -14.26
CA LEU A 163 44.37 17.28 -14.05
C LEU A 163 45.56 16.88 -14.90
N LYS A 164 46.76 16.91 -14.30
CA LYS A 164 47.92 16.20 -14.85
C LYS A 164 47.63 14.70 -14.73
N LEU A 165 46.80 14.17 -15.64
CA LEU A 165 46.98 12.81 -16.11
C LEU A 165 48.29 12.85 -16.90
N ASN A 166 49.25 12.02 -16.52
CA ASN A 166 50.48 11.80 -17.28
C ASN A 166 50.09 11.33 -18.69
N MET A 167 49.88 12.25 -19.61
CA MET A 167 50.00 11.99 -21.02
C MET A 167 51.36 12.54 -21.43
N GLU A 168 52.24 11.63 -21.84
CA GLU A 168 53.39 11.98 -22.65
C GLU A 168 52.93 12.90 -23.77
N ALA A 169 53.68 13.97 -24.00
CA ALA A 169 53.34 15.05 -24.90
C ALA A 169 53.04 14.50 -26.31
N PHE A 170 51.76 14.33 -26.63
CA PHE A 170 51.32 14.11 -28.00
C PHE A 170 51.26 15.46 -28.69
N ASP A 171 52.20 15.67 -29.61
CA ASP A 171 52.39 16.88 -30.38
C ASP A 171 51.12 17.19 -31.21
N VAL A 172 50.56 18.38 -31.01
CA VAL A 172 49.32 18.85 -31.65
C VAL A 172 49.50 19.00 -33.18
N LYS A 173 50.75 18.99 -33.67
CA LYS A 173 51.05 19.06 -35.11
C LYS A 173 50.82 17.75 -35.88
N THR A 174 50.65 16.61 -35.21
CA THR A 174 50.45 15.30 -35.87
C THR A 174 48.98 14.97 -36.16
N LEU A 175 48.02 15.82 -35.77
CA LEU A 175 46.58 15.61 -35.98
C LEU A 175 46.11 15.87 -37.43
N SER A 176 46.95 16.43 -38.29
CA SER A 176 46.61 16.66 -39.71
C SER A 176 46.59 15.38 -40.55
N THR A 177 46.96 14.23 -39.99
CA THR A 177 46.99 12.92 -40.67
C THR A 177 46.18 11.82 -39.98
N CYS A 178 45.50 12.09 -38.87
CA CYS A 178 44.61 11.12 -38.24
C CYS A 178 43.27 11.09 -38.98
N GLY A 179 42.90 9.93 -39.54
CA GLY A 179 41.70 9.75 -40.37
C GLY A 179 40.38 10.11 -39.68
N ASN A 180 39.27 9.99 -40.44
CA ASN A 180 37.89 10.34 -40.10
C ASN A 180 37.28 9.69 -38.82
N GLU A 181 38.08 9.09 -37.94
CA GLU A 181 37.67 8.29 -36.77
C GLU A 181 38.06 8.91 -35.42
N TRP A 182 38.73 10.06 -35.39
CA TRP A 182 39.13 10.76 -34.17
C TRP A 182 38.41 12.10 -34.01
N LEU A 183 37.93 12.38 -32.80
CA LEU A 183 37.19 13.61 -32.46
C LEU A 183 37.86 14.34 -31.30
N THR A 184 37.90 15.67 -31.38
CA THR A 184 38.50 16.53 -30.35
C THR A 184 37.41 17.04 -29.40
N LEU A 185 37.39 16.50 -28.19
CA LEU A 185 36.54 16.94 -27.10
C LEU A 185 37.27 17.95 -26.21
N LYS A 186 36.54 18.61 -25.30
CA LYS A 186 37.13 19.51 -24.31
C LYS A 186 38.15 18.81 -23.39
N SER A 187 37.98 17.50 -23.18
CA SER A 187 38.84 16.67 -22.34
C SER A 187 40.06 16.10 -23.07
N GLY A 188 40.13 16.18 -24.40
CA GLY A 188 41.18 15.54 -25.19
C GLY A 188 40.66 14.96 -26.51
N VAL A 189 41.50 14.18 -27.18
CA VAL A 189 41.18 13.53 -28.46
C VAL A 189 40.81 12.06 -28.21
N TYR A 190 39.70 11.61 -28.78
CA TYR A 190 39.15 10.26 -28.57
C TYR A 190 38.72 9.63 -29.88
N ARG A 191 38.67 8.30 -29.93
CA ARG A 191 38.10 7.59 -31.09
C ARG A 191 36.58 7.60 -31.03
N GLU A 192 35.95 7.47 -32.19
CA GLU A 192 34.50 7.34 -32.29
C GLU A 192 33.94 6.18 -31.46
N GLU A 193 34.65 5.05 -31.41
CA GLU A 193 34.27 3.85 -30.64
C GLU A 193 34.22 4.10 -29.12
N ASP A 194 35.15 4.91 -28.60
CA ASP A 194 35.22 5.25 -27.17
C ASP A 194 34.08 6.18 -26.73
N LEU A 195 33.46 6.86 -27.69
CA LEU A 195 32.40 7.83 -27.44
C LEU A 195 31.01 7.19 -27.47
N LEU A 196 30.82 6.01 -28.06
CA LEU A 196 29.53 5.34 -28.06
C LEU A 196 29.11 4.95 -26.63
N ASP A 197 27.89 5.36 -26.24
CA ASP A 197 27.35 5.26 -24.87
C ASP A 197 28.16 6.03 -23.81
N ALA A 198 29.12 6.85 -24.18
CA ALA A 198 29.89 7.63 -23.22
C ALA A 198 29.06 8.75 -22.56
N PHE A 199 29.26 8.96 -21.26
CA PHE A 199 28.64 10.07 -20.54
C PHE A 199 29.45 11.36 -20.69
N VAL A 200 28.81 12.40 -21.20
CA VAL A 200 29.42 13.71 -21.40
C VAL A 200 28.65 14.81 -20.69
N THR A 201 29.38 15.82 -20.21
CA THR A 201 28.82 17.07 -19.70
C THR A 201 29.11 18.22 -20.65
N PHE A 202 28.19 19.16 -20.80
CA PHE A 202 28.30 20.26 -21.76
C PHE A 202 27.62 21.54 -21.25
N GLY A 203 28.10 22.68 -21.75
CA GLY A 203 27.56 24.02 -21.47
C GLY A 203 27.81 24.57 -20.05
N PRO A 204 27.61 25.88 -19.81
CA PRO A 204 27.96 26.58 -18.56
C PRO A 204 27.27 26.05 -17.30
N TRP A 205 26.11 25.43 -17.49
CA TRP A 205 25.24 24.96 -16.42
C TRP A 205 25.45 23.48 -16.10
N GLY A 206 26.42 22.80 -16.74
CA GLY A 206 26.72 21.39 -16.50
C GLY A 206 25.61 20.45 -16.96
N SER A 207 25.01 20.71 -18.13
CA SER A 207 24.03 19.77 -18.72
C SER A 207 24.73 18.46 -19.09
N SER A 208 23.99 17.36 -19.16
CA SER A 208 24.60 16.05 -19.43
C SER A 208 23.75 15.18 -20.34
N CYS A 209 24.43 14.33 -21.10
CA CYS A 209 23.82 13.32 -21.95
C CYS A 209 24.77 12.14 -22.12
N PHE A 210 24.23 11.02 -22.56
CA PHE A 210 25.02 9.93 -23.11
C PHE A 210 25.01 10.03 -24.63
N ILE A 211 26.13 9.70 -25.24
CA ILE A 211 26.26 9.69 -26.69
C ILE A 211 25.64 8.41 -27.24
N THR A 212 24.76 8.56 -28.21
CA THR A 212 24.03 7.48 -28.88
C THR A 212 24.54 7.22 -30.29
N GLY A 213 25.31 8.14 -30.86
CA GLY A 213 25.89 8.02 -32.18
C GLY A 213 26.57 9.29 -32.62
N ILE A 214 27.06 9.27 -33.87
CA ILE A 214 27.82 10.36 -34.49
C ILE A 214 27.11 10.75 -35.78
N ALA A 215 26.78 12.03 -35.91
CA ALA A 215 26.07 12.56 -37.06
C ALA A 215 27.06 12.96 -38.17
N ARG A 216 27.55 11.98 -38.94
CA ARG A 216 28.55 12.20 -39.99
C ARG A 216 28.12 13.18 -41.10
N GLY A 217 26.82 13.43 -41.26
CA GLY A 217 26.28 14.41 -42.21
C GLY A 217 26.10 15.83 -41.64
N LEU A 218 26.40 16.06 -40.36
CA LEU A 218 26.20 17.35 -39.69
C LEU A 218 27.49 17.79 -38.99
N CYS A 219 27.85 19.07 -39.14
CA CYS A 219 28.98 19.69 -38.46
C CYS A 219 28.55 21.00 -37.80
N ALA A 220 29.48 21.75 -37.22
CA ALA A 220 29.15 23.00 -36.54
C ALA A 220 28.58 24.08 -37.49
N LEU A 221 28.81 23.95 -38.79
CA LEU A 221 28.29 24.85 -39.83
C LEU A 221 26.88 24.49 -40.31
N SER A 222 26.39 23.31 -39.94
CA SER A 222 25.03 22.87 -40.29
C SER A 222 23.97 23.71 -39.56
N PRO A 223 22.79 23.92 -40.16
CA PRO A 223 21.67 24.61 -39.51
C PRO A 223 21.21 23.84 -38.27
N MET A 224 20.84 24.56 -37.21
CA MET A 224 20.43 23.96 -35.95
C MET A 224 19.02 23.38 -36.03
N GLU A 225 18.86 22.09 -35.68
CA GLU A 225 17.55 21.43 -35.71
C GLU A 225 16.53 22.12 -34.77
N GLY A 226 15.38 22.53 -35.33
CA GLY A 226 14.24 23.06 -34.58
C GLY A 226 14.31 24.56 -34.23
N ASP A 227 15.30 25.30 -34.75
CA ASP A 227 15.29 26.76 -34.68
C ASP A 227 14.50 27.38 -35.85
N LYS A 228 13.81 28.50 -35.60
CA LYS A 228 13.02 29.22 -36.62
C LYS A 228 13.87 30.19 -37.45
N HIS A 229 15.11 30.45 -37.06
CA HIS A 229 15.95 31.51 -37.61
C HIS A 229 17.17 30.98 -38.40
N ASP A 230 17.21 29.68 -38.73
CA ASP A 230 18.28 29.02 -39.51
C ASP A 230 19.72 29.32 -39.00
N ILE A 231 19.89 29.51 -37.70
CA ILE A 231 21.20 29.74 -37.09
C ILE A 231 21.99 28.42 -37.10
N CYS A 232 23.26 28.44 -37.52
CA CYS A 232 24.12 27.25 -37.44
C CYS A 232 24.61 26.98 -36.00
N TYR A 233 25.04 25.75 -35.71
CA TYR A 233 25.52 25.38 -34.36
C TYR A 233 26.65 26.30 -33.86
N ARG A 234 27.63 26.63 -34.70
CA ARG A 234 28.74 27.55 -34.36
C ARG A 234 28.21 28.90 -33.89
N ASP A 235 27.34 29.52 -34.67
CA ASP A 235 26.85 30.86 -34.38
C ASP A 235 25.93 30.85 -33.15
N TYR A 236 25.19 29.76 -32.92
CA TYR A 236 24.40 29.56 -31.71
C TYR A 236 25.28 29.50 -30.45
N TRP A 237 26.35 28.70 -30.46
CA TRP A 237 27.26 28.57 -29.30
C TRP A 237 28.03 29.86 -29.04
N LEU A 238 28.39 30.59 -30.09
CA LEU A 238 28.99 31.92 -29.97
C LEU A 238 27.99 32.93 -29.39
N LYS A 239 26.80 33.09 -29.97
CA LYS A 239 25.82 34.09 -29.52
C LYS A 239 25.27 33.82 -28.12
N ARG A 240 24.99 32.55 -27.79
CA ARG A 240 24.31 32.18 -26.54
C ARG A 240 25.28 31.95 -25.37
N PHE A 241 26.48 31.45 -25.64
CA PHE A 241 27.42 31.01 -24.61
C PHE A 241 28.81 31.65 -24.75
N ASN A 242 29.02 32.51 -25.74
CA ASN A 242 30.31 33.14 -26.05
C ASN A 242 31.45 32.15 -26.34
N VAL A 243 31.12 30.97 -26.90
CA VAL A 243 32.11 29.93 -27.21
C VAL A 243 32.42 29.93 -28.70
N GLU A 244 33.67 30.27 -29.06
CA GLU A 244 34.19 30.11 -30.41
C GLU A 244 34.66 28.67 -30.65
N LEU A 245 34.05 28.01 -31.64
CA LEU A 245 34.36 26.65 -32.05
C LEU A 245 35.55 26.64 -33.02
N GLN A 246 36.60 25.88 -32.70
CA GLN A 246 37.82 25.78 -33.51
C GLN A 246 37.73 24.66 -34.55
N TYR A 247 37.03 23.57 -34.20
CA TYR A 247 36.95 22.36 -35.03
C TYR A 247 35.60 22.29 -35.75
N VAL A 248 35.26 23.30 -36.55
CA VAL A 248 33.91 23.45 -37.13
C VAL A 248 33.51 22.36 -38.12
N SER A 249 34.47 21.64 -38.70
CA SER A 249 34.28 20.57 -39.67
C SER A 249 34.03 19.20 -39.04
N GLN A 250 34.30 19.03 -37.74
CA GLN A 250 34.10 17.75 -37.07
C GLN A 250 32.59 17.39 -37.02
N PRO A 251 32.24 16.10 -37.12
CA PRO A 251 30.85 15.68 -37.03
C PRO A 251 30.26 15.96 -35.64
N LEU A 252 28.95 16.27 -35.60
CA LEU A 252 28.24 16.49 -34.35
C LEU A 252 28.00 15.16 -33.62
N LEU A 253 28.04 15.18 -32.29
CA LEU A 253 27.64 14.07 -31.44
C LEU A 253 26.11 14.04 -31.29
N VAL A 254 25.52 12.86 -31.45
CA VAL A 254 24.10 12.62 -31.15
C VAL A 254 23.99 12.18 -29.71
N GLY A 255 23.62 13.09 -28.83
CA GLY A 255 23.37 12.83 -27.43
C GLY A 255 21.89 12.60 -27.14
N CYS A 256 21.61 11.85 -26.08
CA CYS A 256 20.29 11.77 -25.48
C CYS A 256 20.34 12.38 -24.08
N SER A 257 19.71 13.55 -23.92
CA SER A 257 19.69 14.28 -22.66
C SER A 257 18.57 13.77 -21.76
N PHE A 258 18.85 13.70 -20.45
CA PHE A 258 17.87 13.37 -19.43
C PHE A 258 17.17 14.61 -18.91
N SER A 259 15.85 14.56 -18.80
CA SER A 259 15.15 15.37 -17.80
C SER A 259 15.37 14.78 -16.40
N ARG A 260 15.39 15.63 -15.37
CA ARG A 260 15.74 15.29 -13.97
C ARG A 260 15.00 14.05 -13.46
N THR A 261 15.62 13.33 -12.53
CA THR A 261 15.08 12.13 -11.88
C THR A 261 13.64 12.30 -11.37
N GLY A 262 12.81 11.28 -11.61
CA GLY A 262 11.41 11.22 -11.23
C GLY A 262 11.13 10.06 -10.26
N ASN A 263 10.07 10.19 -9.48
CA ASN A 263 9.61 9.14 -8.58
C ASN A 263 8.97 8.01 -9.40
N PHE A 264 9.65 6.87 -9.53
CA PHE A 264 9.18 5.73 -10.33
C PHE A 264 8.29 4.74 -9.55
N LEU A 265 8.00 5.01 -8.27
CA LEU A 265 7.17 4.13 -7.43
C LEU A 265 5.67 4.38 -7.60
N GLN A 266 5.30 5.52 -8.20
CA GLN A 266 3.90 5.93 -8.35
C GLN A 266 3.19 5.10 -9.41
N ARG A 267 1.90 4.83 -9.19
CA ARG A 267 1.03 4.28 -10.24
C ARG A 267 1.03 5.21 -11.47
N PRO A 268 1.05 4.67 -12.71
CA PRO A 268 0.87 5.49 -13.90
C PRO A 268 -0.48 6.21 -13.82
N SER A 269 -0.50 7.54 -13.95
CA SER A 269 -1.76 8.27 -14.16
C SER A 269 -1.99 8.40 -15.67
N GLU A 270 -3.24 8.16 -16.11
CA GLU A 270 -3.62 8.24 -17.53
C GLU A 270 -3.39 9.64 -18.14
N ALA A 271 -3.26 10.69 -17.32
CA ALA A 271 -3.34 12.08 -17.78
C ALA A 271 -2.01 12.82 -18.01
N ILE A 272 -0.82 12.28 -17.65
CA ILE A 272 0.44 13.10 -17.66
C ILE A 272 1.64 12.39 -18.33
N TRP A 273 1.44 11.21 -18.91
CA TRP A 273 2.55 10.38 -19.34
C TRP A 273 2.90 10.54 -20.82
N CYS A 274 3.44 11.70 -21.22
CA CYS A 274 4.07 11.84 -22.54
C CYS A 274 5.12 12.95 -22.69
N SER A 275 6.22 12.58 -23.36
CA SER A 275 7.15 13.36 -24.21
C SER A 275 8.41 14.05 -23.64
N LYS A 276 8.56 14.35 -22.34
CA LYS A 276 9.62 15.31 -21.90
C LYS A 276 10.93 14.74 -21.36
N MET A 277 11.10 13.42 -21.23
CA MET A 277 12.26 12.84 -20.51
C MET A 277 13.53 12.64 -21.34
N LEU A 278 13.40 12.29 -22.63
CA LEU A 278 14.53 12.04 -23.51
C LEU A 278 14.51 13.05 -24.65
N LYS A 279 15.37 14.07 -24.55
CA LYS A 279 15.55 15.04 -25.62
C LYS A 279 16.79 14.67 -26.40
N ARG A 280 16.62 14.30 -27.67
CA ARG A 280 17.75 14.21 -28.61
C ARG A 280 18.43 15.58 -28.67
N VAL A 281 19.74 15.59 -28.48
CA VAL A 281 20.58 16.79 -28.52
C VAL A 281 21.74 16.54 -29.46
N LEU A 282 22.03 17.52 -30.33
CA LEU A 282 23.20 17.51 -31.19
C LEU A 282 24.23 18.46 -30.60
N LEU A 283 25.45 17.98 -30.41
CA LEU A 283 26.50 18.70 -29.69
C LEU A 283 27.81 18.69 -30.48
N PRO A 284 28.48 19.85 -30.64
CA PRO A 284 29.86 19.87 -31.10
C PRO A 284 30.75 19.10 -30.10
N PRO A 285 31.62 18.17 -30.54
CA PRO A 285 32.51 17.45 -29.64
C PRO A 285 33.35 18.36 -28.73
N GLU A 286 33.87 19.47 -29.25
CA GLU A 286 34.77 20.37 -28.51
C GLU A 286 34.14 21.08 -27.29
N VAL A 287 32.79 21.11 -27.18
CA VAL A 287 32.09 21.64 -26.01
C VAL A 287 31.72 20.58 -24.98
N CYS A 288 31.96 19.31 -25.30
CA CYS A 288 31.68 18.16 -24.46
C CYS A 288 32.90 17.79 -23.62
N LEU A 289 32.69 17.60 -22.33
CA LEU A 289 33.66 17.07 -21.39
C LEU A 289 33.31 15.62 -21.08
N LEU A 290 34.19 14.69 -21.46
CA LEU A 290 34.02 13.26 -21.21
C LEU A 290 34.29 12.93 -19.74
N ILE A 291 33.38 12.17 -19.11
CA ILE A 291 33.64 11.54 -17.82
C ILE A 291 34.13 10.12 -18.09
N VAL A 292 35.45 9.93 -18.06
CA VAL A 292 36.11 8.66 -18.41
C VAL A 292 35.57 7.51 -17.56
N GLY A 293 35.19 6.42 -18.22
CA GLY A 293 34.66 5.19 -17.59
C GLY A 293 33.16 5.20 -17.30
N LEU A 294 32.50 6.37 -17.25
CA LEU A 294 31.07 6.42 -16.99
C LEU A 294 30.27 6.21 -18.29
N LYS A 295 29.75 4.98 -18.46
CA LYS A 295 28.86 4.64 -19.57
C LYS A 295 27.39 4.99 -19.29
N GLY A 296 26.64 5.21 -20.36
CA GLY A 296 25.21 5.47 -20.36
C GLY A 296 24.42 4.28 -19.81
N THR A 297 24.88 3.05 -20.02
CA THR A 297 24.34 1.82 -19.39
C THR A 297 24.33 1.96 -17.88
N LEU A 298 25.49 2.24 -17.27
CA LEU A 298 25.63 2.38 -15.82
C LEU A 298 24.75 3.51 -15.29
N TRP A 299 24.74 4.65 -15.98
CA TRP A 299 23.91 5.79 -15.64
C TRP A 299 22.40 5.48 -15.68
N ARG A 300 21.97 4.66 -16.65
CA ARG A 300 20.58 4.20 -16.74
C ARG A 300 20.14 3.35 -15.57
N GLY A 301 21.06 2.69 -14.87
CA GLY A 301 20.77 2.02 -13.60
C GLY A 301 20.78 2.99 -12.45
N ALA A 302 21.78 3.88 -12.43
CA ALA A 302 21.99 4.83 -11.36
C ALA A 302 20.75 5.68 -11.08
N PHE A 303 20.08 6.19 -12.12
CA PHE A 303 18.90 7.06 -11.94
C PHE A 303 17.71 6.34 -11.26
N LYS A 304 17.65 5.01 -11.31
CA LYS A 304 16.59 4.19 -10.69
C LYS A 304 16.85 3.93 -9.20
N LEU A 305 18.12 3.97 -8.78
CA LEU A 305 18.56 3.65 -7.42
C LEU A 305 17.80 4.40 -6.33
N PRO A 306 17.48 5.70 -6.43
CA PRO A 306 16.70 6.38 -5.38
C PRO A 306 15.36 5.69 -5.08
N SER A 307 14.63 5.28 -6.11
CA SER A 307 13.34 4.60 -5.95
C SER A 307 13.53 3.18 -5.39
N VAL A 308 14.54 2.45 -5.88
CA VAL A 308 14.87 1.10 -5.40
C VAL A 308 15.28 1.13 -3.93
N LEU A 309 16.18 2.02 -3.55
CA LEU A 309 16.68 2.15 -2.19
C LEU A 309 15.61 2.65 -1.23
N HIS A 310 14.73 3.54 -1.66
CA HIS A 310 13.58 3.93 -0.86
C HIS A 310 12.62 2.74 -0.61
N GLY A 311 12.35 1.93 -1.64
CA GLY A 311 11.57 0.71 -1.49
C GLY A 311 12.23 -0.31 -0.55
N LEU A 312 13.56 -0.46 -0.63
CA LEU A 312 14.34 -1.31 0.28
C LEU A 312 14.28 -0.81 1.72
N GLU A 313 14.44 0.49 1.93
CA GLU A 313 14.31 1.10 3.25
C GLU A 313 12.92 0.79 3.85
N ASN A 314 11.85 0.97 3.07
CA ASN A 314 10.48 0.68 3.52
C ASN A 314 10.27 -0.79 3.89
N ALA A 315 10.82 -1.71 3.10
CA ALA A 315 10.74 -3.15 3.40
C ALA A 315 11.52 -3.50 4.68
N LEU A 316 12.74 -2.98 4.85
CA LEU A 316 13.55 -3.22 6.04
C LEU A 316 12.94 -2.63 7.31
N LEU A 317 12.28 -1.48 7.23
CA LEU A 317 11.55 -0.89 8.36
C LEU A 317 10.35 -1.73 8.76
N SER A 318 9.65 -2.28 7.76
CA SER A 318 8.52 -3.17 7.97
C SER A 318 9.00 -4.46 8.65
N ALA A 319 10.15 -5.01 8.24
CA ALA A 319 10.77 -6.16 8.90
C ALA A 319 11.22 -5.83 10.34
N GLN A 320 11.86 -4.68 10.54
CA GLN A 320 12.26 -4.22 11.88
C GLN A 320 11.06 -4.10 12.82
N LEU A 321 9.95 -3.50 12.35
CA LEU A 321 8.74 -3.38 13.15
C LEU A 321 8.13 -4.75 13.44
N ARG A 322 8.02 -5.63 12.43
CA ARG A 322 7.54 -7.01 12.61
C ARG A 322 8.29 -7.71 13.75
N ASP A 323 9.61 -7.57 13.78
CA ASP A 323 10.47 -8.19 14.79
C ASP A 323 10.33 -7.50 16.16
N LEU A 324 10.16 -6.18 16.19
CA LEU A 324 9.91 -5.40 17.41
C LEU A 324 8.59 -5.81 18.08
N VAL A 325 7.54 -6.04 17.29
CA VAL A 325 6.23 -6.53 17.77
C VAL A 325 6.29 -8.02 18.13
N GLY A 326 7.24 -8.78 17.53
CA GLY A 326 7.44 -10.20 17.81
C GLY A 326 6.45 -11.12 17.09
N VAL A 327 5.99 -10.72 15.90
CA VAL A 327 4.97 -11.43 15.10
C VAL A 327 5.59 -12.13 13.88
N LYS A 328 4.92 -13.16 13.36
CA LYS A 328 5.37 -13.92 12.16
C LYS A 328 4.49 -13.62 10.95
N VAL A 329 4.30 -12.35 10.66
CA VAL A 329 3.58 -11.84 9.49
C VAL A 329 4.56 -11.59 8.35
N PRO A 330 4.24 -11.91 7.08
CA PRO A 330 5.11 -11.59 5.95
C PRO A 330 5.43 -10.09 5.88
N VAL A 331 6.68 -9.73 5.56
CA VAL A 331 7.13 -8.33 5.52
C VAL A 331 6.31 -7.52 4.53
N SER A 332 5.94 -8.11 3.40
CA SER A 332 5.09 -7.48 2.39
C SER A 332 3.73 -7.04 2.95
N LYS A 333 3.14 -7.84 3.85
CA LYS A 333 1.87 -7.55 4.51
C LYS A 333 2.01 -6.56 5.66
N MET A 334 3.13 -6.59 6.38
CA MET A 334 3.47 -5.54 7.34
C MET A 334 3.66 -4.19 6.64
N GLN A 335 4.34 -4.18 5.48
CA GLN A 335 4.52 -2.98 4.68
C GLN A 335 3.19 -2.45 4.13
N GLU A 336 2.28 -3.34 3.69
CA GLU A 336 0.91 -2.99 3.28
C GLU A 336 0.14 -2.32 4.42
N ALA A 337 0.21 -2.85 5.64
CA ALA A 337 -0.43 -2.28 6.83
C ALA A 337 0.11 -0.89 7.21
N LEU A 338 1.38 -0.60 6.90
CA LEU A 338 2.02 0.70 7.14
C LEU A 338 1.78 1.71 6.01
N THR A 339 1.19 1.31 4.89
CA THR A 339 1.07 2.15 3.69
C THR A 339 -0.30 2.79 3.58
N SER A 340 -0.36 4.12 3.66
CA SER A 340 -1.60 4.87 3.46
C SER A 340 -2.00 4.98 1.99
N GLY A 341 -3.29 5.23 1.73
CA GLY A 341 -3.78 5.59 0.39
C GLY A 341 -3.09 6.83 -0.19
N ALA A 342 -2.63 7.76 0.66
CA ALA A 342 -1.90 8.97 0.26
C ALA A 342 -0.49 8.66 -0.34
N TYR A 343 0.06 7.49 -0.06
CA TYR A 343 1.33 7.03 -0.64
C TYR A 343 1.22 6.68 -2.14
N ASN A 344 0.00 6.50 -2.67
CA ASN A 344 -0.32 6.28 -4.09
C ASN A 344 0.41 5.06 -4.74
N VAL A 345 0.45 3.94 -4.01
CA VAL A 345 1.01 2.65 -4.46
C VAL A 345 -0.12 1.62 -4.65
N TYR A 346 0.15 0.48 -5.30
CA TYR A 346 -0.83 -0.57 -5.63
C TYR A 346 -1.58 -1.19 -4.44
N HIS A 347 -1.09 -1.01 -3.21
CA HIS A 347 -1.68 -1.57 -1.99
C HIS A 347 -1.75 -0.51 -0.88
N SER A 348 -2.80 -0.56 -0.06
CA SER A 348 -3.03 0.32 1.09
C SER A 348 -3.55 -0.49 2.29
N TYR A 349 -3.44 0.09 3.49
CA TYR A 349 -3.84 -0.57 4.73
C TYR A 349 -5.34 -0.90 4.84
N GLU A 350 -6.19 -0.27 4.03
CA GLU A 350 -7.66 -0.26 4.20
C GLU A 350 -8.29 -1.66 4.28
N ARG A 351 -7.77 -2.63 3.51
CA ARG A 351 -8.27 -4.02 3.56
C ARG A 351 -7.93 -4.70 4.88
N LEU A 352 -6.75 -4.41 5.42
CA LEU A 352 -6.28 -4.99 6.68
C LEU A 352 -6.95 -4.29 7.88
N GLU A 353 -7.15 -2.99 7.79
CA GLU A 353 -7.93 -2.17 8.73
C GLU A 353 -9.32 -2.80 8.95
N LEU A 354 -10.06 -3.10 7.87
CA LEU A 354 -11.40 -3.70 7.97
C LEU A 354 -11.42 -5.01 8.78
N VAL A 355 -10.37 -5.85 8.66
CA VAL A 355 -10.27 -7.08 9.47
C VAL A 355 -9.86 -6.76 10.89
N GLY A 356 -8.91 -5.85 11.07
CA GLY A 356 -8.41 -5.39 12.37
C GLY A 356 -9.51 -4.82 13.26
N ASP A 357 -10.29 -3.86 12.73
CA ASP A 357 -11.46 -3.26 13.37
C ASP A 357 -12.45 -4.34 13.85
N SER A 358 -12.84 -5.24 12.93
CA SER A 358 -13.77 -6.32 13.27
C SER A 358 -13.22 -7.31 14.31
N TYR A 359 -11.90 -7.56 14.30
CA TYR A 359 -11.24 -8.44 15.27
C TYR A 359 -11.13 -7.78 16.65
N LEU A 360 -10.75 -6.51 16.73
CA LEU A 360 -10.73 -5.75 17.98
C LEU A 360 -12.12 -5.70 18.61
N SER A 361 -13.15 -5.48 17.77
CA SER A 361 -14.55 -5.54 18.19
C SER A 361 -14.92 -6.91 18.77
N LEU A 362 -14.53 -8.00 18.10
CA LEU A 362 -14.76 -9.37 18.60
C LEU A 362 -14.01 -9.63 19.92
N LEU A 363 -12.74 -9.26 20.01
CA LEU A 363 -11.92 -9.48 21.18
C LEU A 363 -12.45 -8.69 22.38
N GLY A 364 -12.75 -7.40 22.19
CA GLY A 364 -13.35 -6.54 23.20
C GLY A 364 -14.72 -7.03 23.64
N ALA A 365 -15.59 -7.41 22.69
CA ALA A 365 -16.91 -7.97 22.98
C ALA A 365 -16.83 -9.26 23.80
N THR A 366 -15.88 -10.14 23.46
CA THR A 366 -15.62 -11.38 24.18
C THR A 366 -15.23 -11.09 25.63
N VAL A 367 -14.26 -10.21 25.85
CA VAL A 367 -13.81 -9.83 27.19
C VAL A 367 -14.94 -9.22 28.02
N LEU A 368 -15.66 -8.23 27.46
CA LEU A 368 -16.76 -7.56 28.16
C LEU A 368 -17.92 -8.51 28.48
N TYR A 369 -18.26 -9.42 27.56
CA TYR A 369 -19.31 -10.42 27.78
C TYR A 369 -18.96 -11.38 28.92
N LEU A 370 -17.70 -11.79 29.01
CA LEU A 370 -17.22 -12.73 30.03
C LEU A 370 -17.09 -12.06 31.41
N GLU A 371 -16.65 -10.79 31.47
CA GLU A 371 -16.48 -10.06 32.75
C GLU A 371 -17.80 -9.56 33.35
N ASN A 372 -18.70 -9.05 32.51
CA ASN A 372 -19.87 -8.30 32.97
C ASN A 372 -21.17 -9.08 32.73
N THR A 373 -21.51 -9.98 33.67
CA THR A 373 -22.72 -10.84 33.55
C THR A 373 -24.05 -10.11 33.71
N ALA A 374 -24.04 -8.97 34.42
CA ALA A 374 -25.24 -8.18 34.70
C ALA A 374 -25.45 -7.01 33.72
N SER A 375 -24.51 -6.75 32.80
CA SER A 375 -24.62 -5.64 31.85
C SER A 375 -25.59 -5.96 30.72
N SER A 376 -26.41 -4.97 30.36
CA SER A 376 -27.31 -5.04 29.21
C SER A 376 -26.52 -4.97 27.89
N LYS A 377 -27.18 -5.28 26.77
CA LYS A 377 -26.61 -5.13 25.42
C LYS A 377 -26.11 -3.71 25.16
N ASP A 378 -26.84 -2.69 25.60
CA ASP A 378 -26.48 -1.29 25.37
C ASP A 378 -25.28 -0.85 26.23
N ASP A 379 -25.18 -1.35 27.46
CA ASP A 379 -24.02 -1.11 28.33
C ASP A 379 -22.75 -1.76 27.76
N LEU A 380 -22.87 -3.00 27.27
CA LEU A 380 -21.78 -3.73 26.63
C LEU A 380 -21.35 -3.03 25.34
N ALA A 381 -22.29 -2.59 24.51
CA ALA A 381 -22.00 -1.85 23.28
C ALA A 381 -21.33 -0.50 23.55
N SER A 382 -21.79 0.24 24.57
CA SER A 382 -21.19 1.52 24.98
C SER A 382 -19.76 1.33 25.51
N SER A 383 -19.56 0.29 26.33
CA SER A 383 -18.24 -0.07 26.85
C SER A 383 -17.30 -0.49 25.73
N LEU A 384 -17.78 -1.32 24.79
CA LEU A 384 -17.02 -1.74 23.61
C LEU A 384 -16.59 -0.54 22.78
N HIS A 385 -17.51 0.39 22.50
CA HIS A 385 -17.20 1.59 21.73
C HIS A 385 -16.04 2.38 22.37
N SER A 386 -16.00 2.49 23.70
CA SER A 386 -14.89 3.16 24.39
C SER A 386 -13.56 2.39 24.32
N LEU A 387 -13.60 1.07 24.15
CA LEU A 387 -12.40 0.22 24.04
C LEU A 387 -11.82 0.21 22.63
N VAL A 388 -12.65 0.45 21.61
CA VAL A 388 -12.23 0.43 20.20
C VAL A 388 -12.32 1.80 19.52
N GLU A 389 -12.55 2.88 20.27
CA GLU A 389 -12.60 4.21 19.68
C GLU A 389 -11.26 4.62 19.06
N ASN A 390 -11.29 5.24 17.87
CA ASN A 390 -10.08 5.68 17.17
C ASN A 390 -9.22 6.65 18.02
N LYS A 391 -9.82 7.37 18.99
CA LYS A 391 -9.09 8.26 19.89
C LYS A 391 -8.20 7.50 20.88
N LEU A 392 -8.67 6.36 21.39
CA LEU A 392 -7.88 5.47 22.25
C LEU A 392 -6.77 4.80 21.44
N LEU A 393 -7.12 4.25 20.27
CA LEU A 393 -6.15 3.61 19.37
C LEU A 393 -5.06 4.58 18.92
N PHE A 394 -5.40 5.85 18.68
CA PHE A 394 -4.43 6.90 18.40
C PHE A 394 -3.46 7.12 19.58
N ARG A 395 -3.94 7.15 20.83
CA ARG A 395 -3.05 7.27 22.01
C ARG A 395 -2.10 6.07 22.13
N CYS A 396 -2.58 4.86 21.85
CA CYS A 396 -1.75 3.66 21.77
C CYS A 396 -0.71 3.76 20.63
N ALA A 397 -1.08 4.31 19.48
CA ALA A 397 -0.19 4.57 18.36
C ALA A 397 0.93 5.58 18.73
N GLU A 398 0.60 6.65 19.44
CA GLU A 398 1.57 7.63 19.93
C GLU A 398 2.54 7.01 20.93
N ALA A 399 2.02 6.25 21.92
CA ALA A 399 2.84 5.61 22.94
C ALA A 399 3.82 4.57 22.38
N SER A 400 3.42 3.87 21.31
CA SER A 400 4.25 2.86 20.64
C SER A 400 5.25 3.44 19.62
N GLY A 401 5.15 4.74 19.29
CA GLY A 401 6.05 5.39 18.33
C GLY A 401 5.84 4.94 16.87
N ILE A 402 4.68 4.36 16.54
CA ILE A 402 4.42 3.77 15.22
C ILE A 402 4.46 4.80 14.08
N ALA A 403 4.23 6.08 14.39
CA ALA A 403 4.27 7.18 13.41
C ALA A 403 5.59 7.24 12.62
N ALA A 404 6.71 6.80 13.20
CA ALA A 404 8.01 6.74 12.53
C ALA A 404 8.13 5.63 11.47
N TYR A 405 7.18 4.70 11.43
CA TYR A 405 7.12 3.55 10.52
C TYR A 405 6.07 3.71 9.40
N VAL A 406 5.12 4.64 9.54
CA VAL A 406 4.01 4.82 8.58
C VAL A 406 4.46 5.53 7.30
N PHE A 407 4.07 4.98 6.14
CA PHE A 407 4.31 5.55 4.82
C PHE A 407 3.09 6.39 4.39
N ASN A 408 3.14 7.70 4.66
CA ASN A 408 2.01 8.62 4.40
C ASN A 408 2.20 9.58 3.23
N GLU A 409 3.43 9.80 2.76
CA GLU A 409 3.71 10.82 1.73
C GLU A 409 4.43 10.25 0.52
N LEU A 410 4.10 10.78 -0.65
CA LEU A 410 4.77 10.46 -1.91
C LEU A 410 6.28 10.64 -1.78
N PHE A 411 7.03 9.68 -2.30
CA PHE A 411 8.48 9.76 -2.34
C PHE A 411 8.98 11.02 -3.09
N GLN A 412 9.61 11.94 -2.36
CA GLN A 412 10.17 13.19 -2.88
C GLN A 412 11.69 13.10 -3.03
N ILE A 413 12.16 12.78 -4.25
CA ILE A 413 13.59 12.58 -4.54
C ILE A 413 14.47 13.75 -4.11
N LYS A 414 14.01 14.99 -4.28
CA LYS A 414 14.79 16.19 -3.91
C LYS A 414 15.06 16.30 -2.41
N ARG A 415 14.16 15.78 -1.57
CA ARG A 415 14.29 15.78 -0.10
C ARG A 415 14.90 14.48 0.43
N TRP A 416 14.88 13.41 -0.36
CA TRP A 416 15.35 12.10 0.07
C TRP A 416 16.86 12.07 0.30
N ILE A 417 17.31 11.73 1.50
CA ILE A 417 18.74 11.55 1.80
C ILE A 417 19.07 10.05 1.67
N PRO A 418 20.05 9.68 0.84
CA PRO A 418 20.45 8.29 0.69
C PRO A 418 20.89 7.67 2.03
N PRO A 419 20.53 6.41 2.31
CA PRO A 419 21.10 5.65 3.42
C PRO A 419 22.63 5.66 3.33
N GLY A 420 23.35 5.88 4.42
CA GLY A 420 24.82 6.04 4.39
C GLY A 420 25.32 7.49 4.51
N LEU A 421 24.49 8.47 4.12
CA LEU A 421 24.83 9.91 4.09
C LEU A 421 24.03 10.75 5.11
N ARG A 422 23.33 10.09 6.04
CA ARG A 422 22.62 10.76 7.14
C ARG A 422 23.63 11.16 8.22
N PHE A 423 23.96 12.45 8.26
CA PHE A 423 24.75 13.05 9.33
C PHE A 423 23.79 13.44 10.47
N GLU A 424 23.77 12.66 11.55
CA GLU A 424 23.10 13.09 12.79
C GLU A 424 24.16 13.63 13.76
N LYS A 425 24.09 14.93 14.05
CA LYS A 425 24.77 15.51 15.21
C LYS A 425 24.01 15.03 16.45
N GLY A 426 24.61 14.09 17.17
CA GLY A 426 24.30 13.71 18.55
C GLY A 426 22.85 13.85 19.01
N ARG A 427 22.10 12.75 18.98
CA ARG A 427 21.11 12.32 19.99
C ARG A 427 20.69 10.88 19.65
N THR A 428 20.20 10.17 20.64
CA THR A 428 19.79 8.75 20.72
C THR A 428 19.16 8.20 19.41
N MET A 429 19.39 6.91 19.11
CA MET A 429 18.82 6.15 17.96
C MET A 429 17.27 6.01 18.01
N GLN A 430 16.55 7.12 18.09
CA GLN A 430 15.11 7.16 17.84
C GLN A 430 14.90 7.82 16.49
N ARG A 431 14.30 7.06 15.56
CA ARG A 431 14.02 7.55 14.21
C ARG A 431 12.99 8.67 14.33
N VAL A 432 13.43 9.90 14.07
CA VAL A 432 12.58 11.09 14.08
C VAL A 432 11.62 11.01 12.89
N ILE A 433 10.35 11.34 13.11
CA ILE A 433 9.35 11.49 12.04
C ILE A 433 9.97 12.35 10.93
N PRO A 434 9.95 11.92 9.65
CA PRO A 434 10.55 12.68 8.57
C PRO A 434 10.07 14.14 8.59
N GLU A 435 11.00 15.10 8.57
CA GLU A 435 10.68 16.53 8.62
C GLU A 435 9.62 16.89 7.56
N GLY A 436 8.43 17.26 8.01
CA GLY A 436 7.31 17.66 7.16
C GLY A 436 6.20 16.62 6.98
N GLN A 437 6.37 15.37 7.42
CA GLN A 437 5.31 14.35 7.31
C GLN A 437 4.14 14.67 8.23
N ARG A 438 2.97 14.99 7.65
CA ARG A 438 1.73 15.22 8.39
C ARG A 438 0.84 13.99 8.31
N ILE A 439 0.79 13.21 9.38
CA ILE A 439 -0.11 12.05 9.50
C ILE A 439 -1.32 12.47 10.31
N SER A 440 -2.52 12.15 9.82
CA SER A 440 -3.73 12.41 10.58
C SER A 440 -3.84 11.42 11.75
N TRP A 441 -4.43 11.84 12.86
CA TRP A 441 -4.66 10.97 14.02
C TRP A 441 -5.53 9.74 13.67
N ARG A 442 -6.47 9.90 12.72
CA ARG A 442 -7.30 8.79 12.21
C ARG A 442 -6.44 7.75 11.50
N THR A 443 -5.61 8.20 10.55
CA THR A 443 -4.69 7.31 9.83
C THR A 443 -3.78 6.51 10.75
N LEU A 444 -3.34 7.07 11.87
CA LEU A 444 -2.54 6.33 12.85
C LEU A 444 -3.36 5.26 13.59
N ALA A 445 -4.61 5.56 13.95
CA ALA A 445 -5.51 4.55 14.52
C ALA A 445 -5.79 3.43 13.50
N ASP A 446 -6.10 3.79 12.25
CA ASP A 446 -6.41 2.84 11.17
C ASP A 446 -5.19 1.93 10.89
N VAL A 447 -3.96 2.45 11.01
CA VAL A 447 -2.72 1.65 10.88
C VAL A 447 -2.55 0.66 12.04
N VAL A 448 -2.92 1.02 13.27
CA VAL A 448 -2.90 0.06 14.41
C VAL A 448 -3.83 -1.11 14.10
N GLU A 449 -5.04 -0.82 13.64
CA GLU A 449 -6.00 -1.85 13.24
C GLU A 449 -5.47 -2.68 12.08
N ALA A 450 -4.88 -2.04 11.07
CA ALA A 450 -4.30 -2.74 9.94
C ALA A 450 -3.16 -3.69 10.31
N ILE A 451 -2.29 -3.33 11.26
CA ILE A 451 -1.23 -4.21 11.75
C ILE A 451 -1.84 -5.43 12.45
N ILE A 452 -2.86 -5.22 13.30
CA ILE A 452 -3.59 -6.31 13.95
C ILE A 452 -4.29 -7.18 12.91
N GLY A 453 -4.94 -6.58 11.91
CA GLY A 453 -5.57 -7.28 10.79
C GLY A 453 -4.58 -8.10 9.97
N ALA A 454 -3.35 -7.60 9.76
CA ALA A 454 -2.29 -8.37 9.11
C ALA A 454 -1.92 -9.62 9.92
N CYS A 455 -1.84 -9.50 11.25
CA CYS A 455 -1.62 -10.64 12.14
C CYS A 455 -2.77 -11.66 12.09
N VAL A 456 -4.03 -11.19 12.03
CA VAL A 456 -5.20 -12.08 11.96
C VAL A 456 -5.28 -12.83 10.61
N MET A 457 -4.88 -12.18 9.52
CA MET A 457 -5.00 -12.73 8.17
C MET A 457 -3.82 -13.62 7.78
N TYR A 458 -2.60 -13.26 8.21
CA TYR A 458 -1.36 -13.87 7.72
C TYR A 458 -0.41 -14.30 8.84
N GLY A 459 -0.70 -13.96 10.09
CA GLY A 459 0.09 -14.38 11.26
C GLY A 459 -0.36 -15.74 11.80
N ARG A 460 0.30 -16.16 12.88
CA ARG A 460 -0.09 -17.33 13.67
C ARG A 460 -1.19 -16.97 14.66
N SER A 461 -1.86 -17.96 15.25
CA SER A 461 -2.99 -17.77 16.18
C SER A 461 -2.71 -16.77 17.32
N GLU A 462 -1.47 -16.71 17.83
CA GLU A 462 -1.07 -15.81 18.92
C GLU A 462 -0.59 -14.42 18.47
N ASP A 463 -0.30 -14.22 17.17
CA ASP A 463 0.36 -13.01 16.70
C ASP A 463 -0.56 -11.79 16.77
N ALA A 464 -1.87 -11.97 16.60
CA ALA A 464 -2.85 -10.91 16.77
C ALA A 464 -2.87 -10.40 18.22
N TRP A 465 -2.84 -11.31 19.20
CA TRP A 465 -2.77 -10.94 20.62
C TRP A 465 -1.46 -10.24 20.96
N LYS A 466 -0.31 -10.71 20.46
CA LYS A 466 0.97 -10.03 20.66
C LYS A 466 0.94 -8.60 20.16
N ALA A 467 0.35 -8.34 19.00
CA ALA A 467 0.19 -6.99 18.47
C ALA A 467 -0.68 -6.12 19.40
N VAL A 468 -1.85 -6.61 19.82
CA VAL A 468 -2.74 -5.90 20.76
C VAL A 468 -2.02 -5.56 22.08
N SER A 469 -1.27 -6.51 22.63
CA SER A 469 -0.47 -6.35 23.86
C SER A 469 0.67 -5.36 23.66
N TRP A 470 1.38 -5.42 22.53
CA TRP A 470 2.48 -4.52 22.21
C TRP A 470 2.03 -3.05 22.08
N PHE A 471 0.86 -2.82 21.47
CA PHE A 471 0.25 -1.49 21.41
C PHE A 471 -0.28 -1.00 22.76
N GLY A 472 -0.36 -1.87 23.78
CA GLY A 472 -0.91 -1.53 25.09
C GLY A 472 -2.40 -1.20 25.05
N ILE A 473 -3.16 -1.83 24.13
CA ILE A 473 -4.62 -1.66 24.07
C ILE A 473 -5.21 -2.29 25.35
N PRO A 474 -6.10 -1.61 26.09
CA PRO A 474 -6.58 -2.03 27.41
C PRO A 474 -7.63 -3.14 27.34
N ILE A 475 -7.31 -4.22 26.64
CA ILE A 475 -8.15 -5.43 26.51
C ILE A 475 -7.39 -6.58 27.18
N LYS A 476 -8.05 -7.34 28.04
CA LYS A 476 -7.44 -8.50 28.72
C LYS A 476 -7.42 -9.72 27.82
N HIS A 477 -6.51 -10.65 28.07
CA HIS A 477 -6.48 -11.90 27.34
C HIS A 477 -7.73 -12.75 27.69
N PRO A 478 -8.53 -13.22 26.72
CA PRO A 478 -9.77 -13.95 27.01
C PRO A 478 -9.58 -15.18 27.90
N GLN A 479 -8.47 -15.91 27.73
CA GLN A 479 -8.20 -17.11 28.54
C GLN A 479 -7.88 -16.79 30.02
N ASN A 480 -7.55 -15.54 30.35
CA ASN A 480 -7.28 -15.11 31.73
C ASN A 480 -8.55 -14.75 32.49
N ILE A 481 -9.72 -14.77 31.82
CA ILE A 481 -11.00 -14.43 32.43
C ILE A 481 -11.66 -15.72 32.91
N ALA A 482 -12.00 -15.77 34.21
CA ALA A 482 -12.75 -16.89 34.73
C ALA A 482 -14.11 -16.95 34.05
N CYS A 483 -14.42 -18.03 33.33
CA CYS A 483 -15.69 -18.16 32.58
C CYS A 483 -16.71 -19.07 33.28
N SER A 484 -16.39 -19.62 34.45
CA SER A 484 -17.17 -20.67 35.12
C SER A 484 -18.58 -20.23 35.51
N HIS A 485 -18.84 -18.93 35.65
CA HIS A 485 -20.16 -18.36 35.90
C HIS A 485 -21.05 -18.27 34.66
N VAL A 486 -20.47 -18.14 33.45
CA VAL A 486 -21.22 -18.07 32.18
C VAL A 486 -21.94 -19.40 31.90
N PHE A 487 -21.41 -20.50 32.43
CA PHE A 487 -21.96 -21.85 32.24
C PHE A 487 -22.94 -22.29 33.34
N LYS A 488 -23.26 -21.42 34.32
CA LYS A 488 -24.18 -21.72 35.43
C LYS A 488 -25.58 -21.18 35.15
N SER A 489 -26.43 -21.93 34.44
CA SER A 489 -27.87 -21.70 34.53
C SER A 489 -28.71 -22.97 34.37
N GLY A 490 -29.67 -23.10 35.30
CA GLY A 490 -30.92 -23.88 35.30
C GLY A 490 -30.99 -25.22 34.57
N VAL A 491 -30.90 -26.32 35.33
CA VAL A 491 -31.15 -27.68 34.85
C VAL A 491 -32.65 -27.91 34.56
N ARG A 492 -33.15 -27.53 33.38
CA ARG A 492 -34.44 -28.03 32.87
C ARG A 492 -34.21 -29.40 32.19
N LYS A 493 -34.24 -30.49 32.98
CA LYS A 493 -34.22 -31.87 32.47
C LYS A 493 -35.58 -32.22 31.83
N ASN A 494 -35.91 -31.66 30.67
CA ASN A 494 -37.10 -32.08 29.93
C ASN A 494 -36.74 -32.99 28.74
N GLN A 495 -37.40 -34.14 28.62
CA GLN A 495 -37.06 -35.16 27.61
C GLN A 495 -37.39 -34.70 26.18
N ILE A 496 -38.43 -33.85 26.04
CA ILE A 496 -38.84 -33.23 24.77
C ILE A 496 -37.75 -32.28 24.27
N PHE A 497 -37.21 -31.45 25.17
CA PHE A 497 -36.11 -30.54 24.89
C PHE A 497 -34.89 -31.29 24.35
N ARG A 498 -34.51 -32.42 24.97
CA ARG A 498 -33.39 -33.26 24.48
C ARG A 498 -33.57 -33.80 23.06
N ARG A 499 -34.79 -34.17 22.65
CA ARG A 499 -35.07 -34.68 21.29
C ARG A 499 -35.00 -33.56 20.25
N GLN A 500 -35.55 -32.39 20.55
CA GLN A 500 -35.43 -31.21 19.69
C GLN A 500 -33.97 -30.77 19.55
N MET A 501 -33.19 -30.80 20.63
CA MET A 501 -31.76 -30.49 20.59
C MET A 501 -30.99 -31.45 19.68
N ALA A 502 -31.21 -32.76 19.78
CA ALA A 502 -30.54 -33.73 18.90
C ALA A 502 -30.83 -33.49 17.40
N HIS A 503 -32.04 -33.01 17.08
CA HIS A 503 -32.37 -32.66 15.71
C HIS A 503 -31.67 -31.37 15.24
N LEU A 504 -31.60 -30.35 16.11
CA LEU A 504 -30.86 -29.11 15.83
C LEU A 504 -29.35 -29.36 15.71
N GLU A 505 -28.75 -30.16 16.59
CA GLU A 505 -27.34 -30.56 16.52
C GLU A 505 -27.02 -31.27 15.21
N LYS A 506 -27.91 -32.17 14.76
CA LYS A 506 -27.79 -32.82 13.45
C LYS A 506 -27.95 -31.82 12.31
N HIS A 507 -28.82 -30.82 12.45
CA HIS A 507 -28.99 -29.78 11.44
C HIS A 507 -27.75 -28.88 11.32
N LEU A 508 -27.21 -28.43 12.46
CA LEU A 508 -26.00 -27.60 12.54
C LEU A 508 -24.71 -28.37 12.27
N GLN A 509 -24.75 -29.71 12.31
CA GLN A 509 -23.56 -30.57 12.26
C GLN A 509 -22.55 -30.24 13.39
N TYR A 510 -23.09 -29.87 14.57
CA TYR A 510 -22.33 -29.53 15.76
C TYR A 510 -22.99 -30.15 16.99
N LYS A 511 -22.17 -30.73 17.88
CA LYS A 511 -22.63 -31.36 19.12
C LYS A 511 -22.19 -30.53 20.32
N PHE A 512 -23.16 -30.00 21.07
CA PHE A 512 -22.89 -29.15 22.22
C PHE A 512 -22.38 -29.96 23.41
N LYS A 513 -21.36 -29.42 24.09
CA LYS A 513 -20.95 -29.93 25.40
C LYS A 513 -21.92 -29.46 26.48
N ASN A 514 -22.37 -28.21 26.36
CA ASN A 514 -23.33 -27.56 27.24
C ASN A 514 -24.52 -27.00 26.46
N HIS A 515 -25.59 -27.80 26.37
CA HIS A 515 -26.84 -27.41 25.72
C HIS A 515 -27.50 -26.16 26.31
N TYR A 516 -27.20 -25.76 27.55
CA TYR A 516 -27.84 -24.60 28.19
C TYR A 516 -27.42 -23.27 27.58
N LEU A 517 -26.24 -23.21 26.93
CA LEU A 517 -25.79 -22.01 26.22
C LEU A 517 -26.71 -21.65 25.05
N LEU A 518 -27.43 -22.64 24.53
CA LEU A 518 -28.33 -22.49 23.39
C LEU A 518 -29.74 -22.05 23.80
N ASN A 519 -30.14 -22.24 25.06
CA ASN A 519 -31.49 -21.93 25.53
C ASN A 519 -31.89 -20.47 25.27
N PRO A 520 -31.10 -19.46 25.66
CA PRO A 520 -31.51 -18.07 25.45
C PRO A 520 -31.59 -17.72 23.96
N ALA A 521 -30.74 -18.34 23.13
CA ALA A 521 -30.82 -18.17 21.68
C ALA A 521 -32.14 -18.72 21.11
N LEU A 522 -32.62 -19.87 21.60
CA LEU A 522 -33.89 -20.48 21.14
C LEU A 522 -35.13 -19.84 21.75
N SER A 523 -35.01 -19.16 22.90
CA SER A 523 -36.06 -18.33 23.50
C SER A 523 -36.17 -16.94 22.83
N CYS A 524 -35.79 -16.80 21.55
CA CYS A 524 -35.66 -15.49 20.91
C CYS A 524 -36.95 -14.65 20.82
N CYS A 525 -38.11 -15.29 20.95
CA CYS A 525 -39.42 -14.65 20.95
C CYS A 525 -40.12 -14.72 22.33
N SER A 526 -39.38 -15.05 23.40
CA SER A 526 -39.92 -15.07 24.76
C SER A 526 -40.35 -13.68 25.22
N GLU A 527 -41.37 -13.62 26.05
CA GLU A 527 -41.79 -12.40 26.76
C GLU A 527 -41.17 -12.30 28.16
N GLU A 528 -40.43 -13.33 28.60
CA GLU A 528 -39.70 -13.32 29.87
C GLU A 528 -38.49 -12.38 29.78
N GLU A 529 -38.43 -11.39 30.69
CA GLU A 529 -37.37 -10.37 30.70
C GLU A 529 -35.96 -10.98 30.79
N ASP A 530 -35.78 -12.04 31.58
CA ASP A 530 -34.50 -12.73 31.75
C ASP A 530 -34.03 -13.41 30.44
N ASP A 531 -34.94 -14.05 29.70
CA ASP A 531 -34.63 -14.70 28.43
C ASP A 531 -34.26 -13.66 27.36
N ILE A 532 -35.01 -12.56 27.28
CA ILE A 532 -34.73 -11.42 26.39
C ILE A 532 -33.36 -10.82 26.72
N PHE A 533 -33.08 -10.62 28.01
CA PHE A 533 -31.81 -10.08 28.48
C PHE A 533 -30.63 -10.97 28.07
N GLN A 534 -30.72 -12.28 28.30
CA GLN A 534 -29.65 -13.23 27.94
C GLN A 534 -29.49 -13.39 26.42
N LEU A 535 -30.59 -13.43 25.66
CA LEU A 535 -30.55 -13.41 24.19
C LEU A 535 -29.81 -12.18 23.68
N ASN A 536 -30.19 -10.99 24.17
CA ASN A 536 -29.59 -9.73 23.71
C ASN A 536 -28.07 -9.69 23.97
N ARG A 537 -27.61 -10.24 25.09
CA ARG A 537 -26.19 -10.39 25.39
C ARG A 537 -25.49 -11.39 24.45
N LEU A 538 -26.11 -12.55 24.19
CA LEU A 538 -25.57 -13.51 23.22
C LEU A 538 -25.53 -12.92 21.81
N ALA A 539 -26.59 -12.25 21.39
CA ALA A 539 -26.69 -11.62 20.08
C ALA A 539 -25.66 -10.51 19.91
N PHE A 540 -25.37 -9.72 20.96
CA PHE A 540 -24.26 -8.76 20.95
C PHE A 540 -22.92 -9.41 20.61
N LEU A 541 -22.56 -10.50 21.30
CA LEU A 541 -21.32 -11.24 21.00
C LEU A 541 -21.36 -11.86 19.60
N GLY A 542 -22.50 -12.44 19.24
CA GLY A 542 -22.77 -13.05 17.94
C GLY A 542 -22.61 -12.10 16.77
N ASP A 543 -23.10 -10.85 16.91
CA ASP A 543 -22.97 -9.82 15.89
C ASP A 543 -21.50 -9.50 15.60
N CYS A 544 -20.65 -9.44 16.64
CA CYS A 544 -19.20 -9.25 16.48
C CYS A 544 -18.53 -10.46 15.83
N ILE A 545 -18.91 -11.69 16.19
CA ILE A 545 -18.42 -12.93 15.58
C ILE A 545 -18.73 -12.93 14.08
N LEU A 546 -19.98 -12.69 13.71
CA LEU A 546 -20.42 -12.66 12.32
C LEU A 546 -19.71 -11.55 11.53
N SER A 547 -19.64 -10.34 12.09
CA SER A 547 -18.95 -9.20 11.46
C SER A 547 -17.51 -9.55 11.13
N HIS A 548 -16.78 -10.17 12.07
CA HIS A 548 -15.39 -10.57 11.88
C HIS A 548 -15.23 -11.63 10.77
N HIS A 549 -15.96 -12.74 10.86
CA HIS A 549 -15.76 -13.83 9.91
C HIS A 549 -16.27 -13.54 8.51
N VAL A 550 -17.38 -12.80 8.38
CA VAL A 550 -17.88 -12.37 7.08
C VAL A 550 -16.86 -11.41 6.43
N ALA A 551 -16.32 -10.43 7.17
CA ALA A 551 -15.26 -9.56 6.66
C ALA A 551 -14.03 -10.36 6.19
N LYS A 552 -13.52 -11.24 7.05
CA LYS A 552 -12.37 -12.11 6.78
C LYS A 552 -12.59 -12.96 5.53
N HIS A 553 -13.74 -13.62 5.43
CA HIS A 553 -14.09 -14.45 4.28
C HIS A 553 -14.18 -13.65 2.97
N LEU A 554 -14.91 -12.53 2.96
CA LEU A 554 -15.07 -11.70 1.76
C LEU A 554 -13.72 -11.16 1.26
N LEU A 555 -12.81 -10.78 2.17
CA LEU A 555 -11.49 -10.29 1.79
C LEU A 555 -10.56 -11.38 1.24
N ILE A 556 -10.71 -12.63 1.71
CA ILE A 556 -9.97 -13.78 1.16
C ILE A 556 -10.50 -14.13 -0.23
N THR A 557 -11.82 -14.20 -0.38
CA THR A 557 -12.50 -14.64 -1.61
C THR A 557 -12.41 -13.59 -2.72
N HIS A 558 -12.44 -12.30 -2.38
CA HIS A 558 -12.46 -11.20 -3.36
C HIS A 558 -11.24 -10.27 -3.22
N GLN A 559 -10.10 -10.71 -3.75
CA GLN A 559 -8.83 -9.98 -3.67
C GLN A 559 -8.78 -8.72 -4.56
N ALA A 560 -9.54 -8.70 -5.67
CA ALA A 560 -9.52 -7.61 -6.65
C ALA A 560 -10.55 -6.49 -6.39
N VAL A 561 -11.46 -6.68 -5.43
CA VAL A 561 -12.57 -5.77 -5.17
C VAL A 561 -12.17 -4.72 -4.14
N GLY A 562 -12.63 -3.48 -4.33
CA GLY A 562 -12.38 -2.37 -3.39
C GLY A 562 -13.01 -2.61 -2.02
N VAL A 563 -12.35 -2.12 -0.95
CA VAL A 563 -12.79 -2.37 0.43
C VAL A 563 -14.19 -1.82 0.73
N GLY A 564 -14.58 -0.71 0.08
CA GLY A 564 -15.91 -0.12 0.24
C GLY A 564 -17.02 -1.09 -0.15
N THR A 565 -16.89 -1.72 -1.33
CA THR A 565 -17.82 -2.75 -1.80
C THR A 565 -17.80 -3.98 -0.91
N ILE A 566 -16.64 -4.39 -0.40
CA ILE A 566 -16.56 -5.51 0.55
C ILE A 566 -17.32 -5.20 1.84
N ASN A 567 -17.15 -4.00 2.38
CA ASN A 567 -17.87 -3.58 3.58
C ASN A 567 -19.39 -3.49 3.31
N GLU A 568 -19.81 -3.10 2.12
CA GLU A 568 -21.23 -3.12 1.74
C GLU A 568 -21.81 -4.53 1.71
N ILE A 569 -21.13 -5.47 1.05
CA ILE A 569 -21.53 -6.88 1.04
C ILE A 569 -21.59 -7.41 2.48
N LYS A 570 -20.59 -7.09 3.30
CA LYS A 570 -20.57 -7.44 4.73
C LYS A 570 -21.85 -6.97 5.42
N GLN A 571 -22.20 -5.69 5.30
CA GLN A 571 -23.39 -5.11 5.94
C GLN A 571 -24.70 -5.71 5.37
N ALA A 572 -24.74 -6.03 4.08
CA ALA A 572 -25.88 -6.72 3.46
C ALA A 572 -26.05 -8.15 4.03
N VAL A 573 -24.97 -8.86 4.33
CA VAL A 573 -25.05 -10.21 4.90
C VAL A 573 -25.49 -10.20 6.36
N ILE A 574 -24.95 -9.29 7.18
CA ILE A 574 -25.13 -9.32 8.65
C ILE A 574 -26.29 -8.44 9.14
N ASN A 575 -27.07 -7.81 8.26
CA ASN A 575 -28.22 -7.03 8.71
C ASN A 575 -29.32 -7.93 9.30
N LYS A 576 -30.06 -7.40 10.28
CA LYS A 576 -31.06 -8.17 11.04
C LYS A 576 -32.17 -8.75 10.18
N GLU A 577 -32.57 -8.08 9.11
CA GLU A 577 -33.61 -8.57 8.21
C GLU A 577 -33.13 -9.77 7.38
N ASN A 578 -31.90 -9.71 6.87
CA ASN A 578 -31.27 -10.84 6.17
C ASN A 578 -31.01 -12.02 7.11
N LEU A 579 -30.56 -11.76 8.35
CA LEU A 579 -30.37 -12.81 9.36
C LEU A 579 -31.68 -13.50 9.74
N ALA A 580 -32.79 -12.76 9.81
CA ALA A 580 -34.12 -13.35 10.00
C ALA A 580 -34.52 -14.23 8.80
N CYS A 581 -34.28 -13.77 7.56
CA CYS A 581 -34.52 -14.58 6.36
C CYS A 581 -33.63 -15.84 6.34
N ALA A 582 -32.36 -15.72 6.75
CA ALA A 582 -31.44 -16.85 6.89
C ALA A 582 -31.95 -17.86 7.94
N ALA A 583 -32.50 -17.40 9.05
CA ALA A 583 -33.13 -18.26 10.05
C ALA A 583 -34.34 -19.03 9.48
N ILE A 584 -35.19 -18.37 8.68
CA ILE A 584 -36.32 -19.02 7.98
C ILE A 584 -35.83 -20.06 6.98
N ARG A 585 -34.89 -19.69 6.10
CA ARG A 585 -34.34 -20.54 5.04
C ARG A 585 -33.74 -21.84 5.58
N ASN A 586 -33.07 -21.75 6.73
CA ASN A 586 -32.49 -22.91 7.42
C ASN A 586 -33.48 -23.60 8.37
N LYS A 587 -34.77 -23.24 8.34
CA LYS A 587 -35.83 -23.82 9.18
C LYS A 587 -35.54 -23.73 10.68
N LEU A 588 -34.72 -22.74 11.10
CA LEU A 588 -34.35 -22.55 12.51
C LEU A 588 -35.53 -22.06 13.36
N HIS A 589 -36.50 -21.40 12.73
CA HIS A 589 -37.75 -20.99 13.37
C HIS A 589 -38.56 -22.16 13.97
N GLY A 590 -38.38 -23.38 13.44
CA GLY A 590 -39.02 -24.59 13.98
C GLY A 590 -38.46 -25.06 15.33
N PHE A 591 -37.32 -24.52 15.77
CA PHE A 591 -36.67 -24.86 17.03
C PHE A 591 -36.86 -23.80 18.12
N ILE A 592 -37.59 -22.72 17.85
CA ILE A 592 -37.89 -21.66 18.82
C ILE A 592 -38.75 -22.23 19.95
N ILE A 593 -38.40 -21.91 21.18
CA ILE A 593 -39.10 -22.36 22.39
C ILE A 593 -39.80 -21.18 23.07
N GLY A 594 -40.80 -21.49 23.92
CA GLY A 594 -41.46 -20.47 24.75
C GLY A 594 -42.44 -19.54 24.02
N ILE A 595 -42.82 -19.88 22.78
CA ILE A 595 -43.75 -19.05 21.98
C ILE A 595 -45.22 -19.41 22.19
N ASP A 596 -46.08 -18.39 22.22
CA ASP A 596 -47.52 -18.54 22.23
C ASP A 596 -48.11 -18.83 20.83
N ALA A 597 -49.44 -18.96 20.74
CA ALA A 597 -50.12 -19.23 19.47
C ALA A 597 -50.03 -18.05 18.48
N SER A 598 -50.13 -16.81 18.97
CA SER A 598 -50.10 -15.58 18.16
C SER A 598 -48.72 -15.35 17.54
N GLN A 599 -47.66 -15.49 18.33
CA GLN A 599 -46.27 -15.41 17.90
C GLN A 599 -45.95 -16.52 16.90
N ARG A 600 -46.46 -17.74 17.11
CA ARG A 600 -46.30 -18.84 16.15
C ARG A 600 -46.97 -18.52 14.82
N GLU A 601 -48.19 -17.98 14.83
CA GLU A 601 -48.88 -17.55 13.62
C GLU A 601 -48.11 -16.44 12.89
N ALA A 602 -47.61 -15.44 13.61
CA ALA A 602 -46.82 -14.35 13.02
C ALA A 602 -45.51 -14.85 12.38
N ILE A 603 -44.80 -15.77 13.04
CA ILE A 603 -43.57 -16.39 12.51
C ILE A 603 -43.88 -17.21 11.25
N LEU A 604 -44.97 -17.99 11.25
CA LEU A 604 -45.37 -18.79 10.09
C LEU A 604 -45.83 -17.91 8.92
N ALA A 605 -46.54 -16.83 9.18
CA ALA A 605 -46.94 -15.85 8.16
C ALA A 605 -45.70 -15.19 7.54
N TYR A 606 -44.74 -14.77 8.36
CA TYR A 606 -43.46 -14.23 7.88
C TYR A 606 -42.67 -15.25 7.08
N ALA A 607 -42.57 -16.50 7.55
CA ALA A 607 -41.89 -17.58 6.86
C ALA A 607 -42.49 -17.84 5.47
N THR A 608 -43.81 -17.91 5.38
CA THR A 608 -44.55 -18.09 4.13
C THR A 608 -44.29 -16.94 3.16
N ALA A 609 -44.28 -15.70 3.67
CA ALA A 609 -44.01 -14.53 2.84
C ALA A 609 -42.57 -14.55 2.30
N VAL A 610 -41.58 -14.89 3.13
CA VAL A 610 -40.17 -15.02 2.70
C VAL A 610 -40.02 -16.11 1.64
N GLU A 611 -40.63 -17.27 1.85
CA GLU A 611 -40.60 -18.39 0.90
C GLU A 611 -41.26 -18.02 -0.44
N SER A 612 -42.41 -17.33 -0.41
CA SER A 612 -43.09 -16.85 -1.63
C SER A 612 -42.25 -15.85 -2.41
N GLU A 613 -41.55 -14.96 -1.71
CA GLU A 613 -40.66 -13.97 -2.34
C GLU A 613 -39.43 -14.65 -2.93
N CYS A 614 -38.83 -15.63 -2.23
CA CYS A 614 -37.71 -16.41 -2.76
C CYS A 614 -38.09 -17.16 -4.03
N LEU A 615 -39.31 -17.70 -4.11
CA LEU A 615 -39.84 -18.35 -5.32
C LEU A 615 -40.03 -17.35 -6.47
N ARG A 616 -40.41 -16.10 -6.15
CA ARG A 616 -40.67 -15.05 -7.15
C ARG A 616 -39.38 -14.46 -7.75
N THR A 617 -38.38 -14.19 -6.91
CA THR A 617 -37.15 -13.48 -7.31
C THR A 617 -35.97 -14.41 -7.52
N GLY A 618 -36.06 -15.68 -7.11
CA GLY A 618 -34.96 -16.65 -7.12
C GLY A 618 -33.93 -16.42 -6.01
N ALA A 619 -34.12 -15.43 -5.14
CA ALA A 619 -33.20 -15.10 -4.05
C ALA A 619 -33.94 -14.59 -2.81
N ALA A 620 -33.37 -14.80 -1.63
CA ALA A 620 -33.90 -14.19 -0.40
C ALA A 620 -33.70 -12.67 -0.45
N PRO A 621 -34.65 -11.89 0.11
CA PRO A 621 -34.54 -10.44 0.09
C PRO A 621 -33.42 -9.97 1.04
N ALA A 622 -32.34 -9.45 0.47
CA ALA A 622 -31.12 -9.06 1.20
C ALA A 622 -31.35 -7.97 2.26
N TYR A 623 -32.44 -7.21 2.14
CA TYR A 623 -32.88 -6.25 3.16
C TYR A 623 -34.34 -6.54 3.56
N GLY A 624 -34.73 -7.80 3.73
CA GLY A 624 -36.08 -8.14 4.22
C GLY A 624 -37.22 -7.80 3.26
N LEU A 625 -38.44 -8.08 3.72
CA LEU A 625 -39.65 -7.89 2.94
C LEU A 625 -40.17 -6.45 3.03
N LEU A 626 -40.57 -5.88 1.90
CA LEU A 626 -41.15 -4.54 1.88
C LEU A 626 -42.50 -4.54 2.61
N GLY A 627 -42.64 -3.70 3.63
CA GLY A 627 -43.88 -3.54 4.41
C GLY A 627 -44.19 -4.68 5.40
N LEU A 628 -43.31 -5.68 5.55
CA LEU A 628 -43.47 -6.74 6.55
C LEU A 628 -42.19 -6.91 7.36
N LEU A 629 -42.26 -6.59 8.64
CA LEU A 629 -41.13 -6.73 9.56
C LEU A 629 -40.98 -8.18 10.05
N PRO A 630 -39.74 -8.65 10.27
CA PRO A 630 -39.52 -9.91 10.95
C PRO A 630 -40.06 -9.84 12.39
N PRO A 631 -40.64 -10.93 12.93
CA PRO A 631 -40.98 -11.03 14.34
C PRO A 631 -39.79 -10.68 15.24
N LYS A 632 -40.08 -10.05 16.39
CA LYS A 632 -39.06 -9.62 17.35
C LYS A 632 -38.13 -10.78 17.72
N GLY A 633 -36.82 -10.52 17.72
CA GLY A 633 -35.77 -11.48 18.08
C GLY A 633 -35.37 -12.48 17.00
N LEU A 634 -36.14 -12.65 15.91
CA LEU A 634 -35.80 -13.62 14.86
C LEU A 634 -34.47 -13.30 14.16
N GLY A 635 -34.15 -12.01 13.99
CA GLY A 635 -32.86 -11.55 13.46
C GLY A 635 -31.68 -11.74 14.41
N ASP A 636 -31.93 -12.03 15.69
CA ASP A 636 -30.92 -12.29 16.72
C ASP A 636 -30.67 -13.79 16.93
N LEU A 637 -31.50 -14.67 16.33
CA LEU A 637 -31.40 -16.13 16.47
C LEU A 637 -30.06 -16.68 15.94
N VAL A 638 -29.67 -16.33 14.71
CA VAL A 638 -28.39 -16.79 14.11
C VAL A 638 -27.17 -16.25 14.87
N PRO A 639 -27.06 -14.94 15.19
CA PRO A 639 -26.03 -14.42 16.08
C PRO A 639 -25.99 -15.13 17.44
N GLY A 640 -27.14 -15.34 18.07
CA GLY A 640 -27.23 -16.01 19.36
C GLY A 640 -26.72 -17.45 19.33
N ILE A 641 -27.06 -18.21 18.29
CA ILE A 641 -26.52 -19.56 18.06
C ILE A 641 -25.01 -19.52 17.84
N ALA A 642 -24.50 -18.57 17.04
CA ALA A 642 -23.07 -18.41 16.81
C ALA A 642 -22.30 -18.15 18.10
N ALA A 643 -22.80 -17.25 18.96
CA ALA A 643 -22.23 -16.99 20.27
C ALA A 643 -22.29 -18.21 21.21
N ALA A 644 -23.40 -18.95 21.21
CA ALA A 644 -23.52 -20.18 22.00
C ALA A 644 -22.47 -21.23 21.60
N ILE A 645 -22.26 -21.44 20.30
CA ILE A 645 -21.23 -22.35 19.78
C ILE A 645 -19.84 -21.85 20.17
N TYR A 646 -19.57 -20.54 19.99
CA TYR A 646 -18.29 -19.93 20.34
C TYR A 646 -17.90 -20.13 21.81
N LEU A 647 -18.87 -19.99 22.72
CA LEU A 647 -18.67 -20.24 24.14
C LEU A 647 -18.48 -21.74 24.45
N ASP A 648 -19.23 -22.63 23.77
CA ASP A 648 -19.18 -24.09 23.98
C ASP A 648 -17.88 -24.73 23.48
N CYS A 649 -17.34 -24.23 22.36
CA CYS A 649 -16.10 -24.73 21.78
C CYS A 649 -14.85 -24.21 22.48
N GLY A 650 -14.98 -23.28 23.45
CA GLY A 650 -13.85 -22.70 24.17
C GLY A 650 -13.19 -21.54 23.42
N LEU A 651 -13.99 -20.69 22.78
CA LEU A 651 -13.56 -19.52 22.01
C LEU A 651 -12.81 -19.86 20.70
N ASP A 652 -13.05 -21.05 20.14
CA ASP A 652 -12.52 -21.46 18.84
C ASP A 652 -13.34 -20.81 17.71
N SER A 653 -12.81 -19.68 17.25
CA SER A 653 -13.38 -18.83 16.20
C SER A 653 -13.50 -19.57 14.86
N ASP A 654 -12.49 -20.35 14.46
CA ASP A 654 -12.49 -21.02 13.16
C ASP A 654 -13.53 -22.15 13.10
N LEU A 655 -13.74 -22.86 14.22
CA LEU A 655 -14.81 -23.86 14.33
C LEU A 655 -16.20 -23.24 14.21
N VAL A 656 -16.44 -22.08 14.81
CA VAL A 656 -17.72 -21.37 14.72
C VAL A 656 -18.02 -21.01 13.27
N TRP A 657 -17.05 -20.46 12.54
CA TRP A 657 -17.25 -20.12 11.14
C TRP A 657 -17.59 -21.34 10.28
N LYS A 658 -16.95 -22.48 10.53
CA LYS A 658 -17.26 -23.74 9.82
C LYS A 658 -18.72 -24.16 9.99
N VAL A 659 -19.30 -23.96 11.17
CA VAL A 659 -20.69 -24.32 11.48
C VAL A 659 -21.69 -23.28 10.99
N ILE A 660 -21.38 -21.99 11.14
CA ILE A 660 -22.30 -20.89 10.86
C ILE A 660 -22.31 -20.49 9.39
N ARG A 661 -21.19 -20.61 8.67
CA ARG A 661 -21.11 -20.24 7.25
C ARG A 661 -22.23 -20.87 6.40
N PRO A 662 -22.52 -22.19 6.48
CA PRO A 662 -23.63 -22.79 5.74
C PRO A 662 -25.00 -22.13 5.97
N LEU A 663 -25.24 -21.58 7.17
CA LEU A 663 -26.50 -20.90 7.47
C LEU A 663 -26.64 -19.57 6.71
N LEU A 664 -25.52 -18.91 6.41
CA LEU A 664 -25.49 -17.64 5.70
C LEU A 664 -25.57 -17.82 4.18
N GLU A 665 -25.27 -19.00 3.65
CA GLU A 665 -25.24 -19.28 2.20
C GLU A 665 -26.63 -19.24 1.53
N PRO A 666 -26.74 -18.72 0.28
CA PRO A 666 -25.67 -18.16 -0.54
C PRO A 666 -25.19 -16.80 -0.04
N LEU A 667 -23.87 -16.63 0.05
CA LEU A 667 -23.24 -15.33 0.27
C LEU A 667 -23.25 -14.50 -1.02
N PRO A 668 -23.57 -13.19 -0.98
CA PRO A 668 -23.60 -12.36 -2.17
C PRO A 668 -22.22 -12.21 -2.82
N GLU A 669 -22.18 -12.24 -4.15
CA GLU A 669 -20.97 -11.95 -4.92
C GLU A 669 -20.89 -10.46 -5.32
N PRO A 670 -19.69 -9.93 -5.60
CA PRO A 670 -19.52 -8.58 -6.15
C PRO A 670 -20.38 -8.39 -7.41
N GLY A 671 -21.26 -7.39 -7.39
CA GLY A 671 -22.16 -7.07 -8.49
C GLY A 671 -23.52 -7.80 -8.47
N THR A 672 -23.72 -8.79 -7.59
CA THR A 672 -25.02 -9.47 -7.41
C THR A 672 -25.73 -9.07 -6.11
N PHE A 673 -25.02 -8.43 -5.17
CA PHE A 673 -25.60 -7.97 -3.92
C PHE A 673 -26.53 -6.77 -4.15
N SER A 674 -27.69 -6.76 -3.50
CA SER A 674 -28.54 -5.58 -3.44
C SER A 674 -27.84 -4.51 -2.63
N MET A 675 -27.74 -3.28 -3.16
CA MET A 675 -27.31 -2.12 -2.37
C MET A 675 -28.41 -1.71 -1.39
N HIS A 676 -28.03 -1.08 -0.28
CA HIS A 676 -29.01 -0.53 0.63
C HIS A 676 -29.80 0.60 -0.08
N PRO A 677 -31.15 0.65 0.00
CA PRO A 677 -31.97 1.57 -0.81
C PRO A 677 -31.56 3.05 -0.71
N ILE A 678 -31.21 3.53 0.49
CA ILE A 678 -30.74 4.92 0.69
C ILE A 678 -29.44 5.19 -0.09
N ARG A 679 -28.54 4.22 -0.13
CA ARG A 679 -27.25 4.38 -0.81
C ARG A 679 -27.41 4.26 -2.31
N GLU A 680 -28.20 3.30 -2.78
CA GLU A 680 -28.57 3.18 -4.19
C GLU A 680 -29.19 4.49 -4.70
N LEU A 681 -30.12 5.07 -3.95
CA LEU A 681 -30.70 6.39 -4.25
C LEU A 681 -29.64 7.49 -4.30
N THR A 682 -28.69 7.48 -3.35
CA THR A 682 -27.60 8.47 -3.29
C THR A 682 -26.68 8.36 -4.50
N GLU A 683 -26.27 7.15 -4.87
CA GLU A 683 -25.42 6.90 -6.04
C GLU A 683 -26.17 7.19 -7.34
N PHE A 684 -27.46 6.83 -7.43
CA PHE A 684 -28.30 7.15 -8.58
C PHE A 684 -28.37 8.66 -8.81
N CYS A 685 -28.59 9.44 -7.75
CA CYS A 685 -28.62 10.91 -7.82
C CYS A 685 -27.25 11.47 -8.15
N ARG A 686 -26.18 10.99 -7.49
CA ARG A 686 -24.80 11.43 -7.71
C ARG A 686 -24.35 11.20 -9.16
N ALA A 687 -24.60 10.02 -9.71
CA ALA A 687 -24.24 9.67 -11.09
C ALA A 687 -24.93 10.57 -12.13
N ARG A 688 -26.09 11.13 -11.78
CA ARG A 688 -26.89 12.05 -12.61
C ARG A 688 -26.76 13.52 -12.20
N LEU A 689 -25.86 13.84 -11.27
CA LEU A 689 -25.66 15.19 -10.71
C LEU A 689 -26.94 15.82 -10.14
N LEU A 690 -27.87 15.01 -9.64
CA LEU A 690 -29.12 15.46 -9.01
C LEU A 690 -28.87 15.84 -7.54
N SER A 691 -29.48 16.93 -7.07
CA SER A 691 -29.41 17.30 -5.65
C SER A 691 -30.37 16.44 -4.84
N LEU A 692 -29.86 15.65 -3.90
CA LEU A 692 -30.66 14.80 -2.99
C LEU A 692 -30.69 15.41 -1.59
N ASP A 693 -31.89 15.61 -1.05
CA ASP A 693 -32.12 15.97 0.35
C ASP A 693 -33.15 15.00 0.97
N ILE A 694 -32.82 14.44 2.14
CA ILE A 694 -33.67 13.50 2.87
C ILE A 694 -34.03 14.14 4.19
N GLN A 695 -35.22 14.73 4.24
CA GLN A 695 -35.75 15.41 5.41
C GLN A 695 -36.62 14.45 6.22
N TRP A 696 -36.65 14.65 7.53
CA TRP A 696 -37.48 13.84 8.43
C TRP A 696 -38.08 14.70 9.53
N GLY A 697 -39.27 14.30 9.98
CA GLY A 697 -39.98 14.90 11.09
C GLY A 697 -40.72 13.82 11.89
N VAL A 698 -41.26 14.21 13.05
CA VAL A 698 -42.13 13.34 13.85
C VAL A 698 -43.54 13.92 13.80
N GLN A 699 -44.50 13.14 13.34
CA GLN A 699 -45.92 13.51 13.32
C GLN A 699 -46.73 12.35 13.90
N ASN A 700 -47.62 12.64 14.86
CA ASN A 700 -48.49 11.64 15.50
C ASN A 700 -47.75 10.40 16.04
N GLY A 701 -46.52 10.56 16.54
CA GLY A 701 -45.69 9.44 17.03
C GLY A 701 -45.00 8.62 15.93
N MET A 702 -45.22 8.94 14.66
CA MET A 702 -44.57 8.31 13.51
C MET A 702 -43.45 9.20 12.96
N TYR A 703 -42.36 8.58 12.52
CA TYR A 703 -41.34 9.27 11.74
C TYR A 703 -41.78 9.38 10.30
N GLU A 704 -42.01 10.61 9.85
CA GLU A 704 -42.26 10.92 8.44
C GLU A 704 -40.93 11.28 7.77
N VAL A 705 -40.64 10.65 6.64
CA VAL A 705 -39.44 10.93 5.83
C VAL A 705 -39.87 11.36 4.43
N ASN A 706 -39.35 12.51 4.00
CA ASN A 706 -39.57 13.07 2.68
C ASN A 706 -38.25 13.04 1.89
N VAL A 707 -38.29 12.45 0.70
CA VAL A 707 -37.16 12.44 -0.24
C VAL A 707 -37.40 13.53 -1.27
N ILE A 708 -36.48 14.49 -1.32
CA ILE A 708 -36.53 15.64 -2.21
C ILE A 708 -35.35 15.55 -3.19
N VAL A 709 -35.64 15.54 -4.49
CA VAL A 709 -34.65 15.55 -5.56
C VAL A 709 -34.86 16.80 -6.40
N ASN A 710 -33.80 17.59 -6.65
CA ASN A 710 -33.87 18.86 -7.37
C ASN A 710 -34.97 19.83 -6.87
N ARG A 711 -35.15 19.90 -5.54
CA ARG A 711 -36.18 20.71 -4.84
C ARG A 711 -37.63 20.25 -5.05
N GLU A 712 -37.86 19.11 -5.69
CA GLU A 712 -39.18 18.49 -5.82
C GLU A 712 -39.28 17.27 -4.90
N ARG A 713 -40.41 17.11 -4.19
CA ARG A 713 -40.64 15.95 -3.33
C ARG A 713 -41.05 14.76 -4.18
N ILE A 714 -40.18 13.74 -4.22
CA ILE A 714 -40.37 12.54 -5.04
C ILE A 714 -41.09 11.43 -4.28
N ALA A 715 -40.80 11.27 -2.99
CA ALA A 715 -41.41 10.22 -2.17
C ALA A 715 -41.62 10.66 -0.72
N ARG A 716 -42.56 9.98 -0.06
CA ARG A 716 -42.93 10.19 1.34
C ARG A 716 -43.28 8.85 1.97
N ALA A 717 -42.62 8.50 3.06
CA ALA A 717 -42.99 7.33 3.85
C ALA A 717 -43.04 7.65 5.35
N GLU A 718 -43.87 6.91 6.07
CA GLU A 718 -44.05 7.02 7.52
C GLU A 718 -43.82 5.67 8.17
N HIS A 719 -43.18 5.66 9.34
CA HIS A 719 -43.00 4.46 10.15
C HIS A 719 -42.70 4.81 11.62
N GLU A 720 -43.02 3.90 12.55
CA GLU A 720 -42.72 4.06 13.99
C GLU A 720 -41.22 4.15 14.28
N ASP A 721 -40.40 3.53 13.42
CA ASP A 721 -38.94 3.58 13.47
C ASP A 721 -38.39 4.36 12.26
N LYS A 722 -37.62 5.41 12.57
CA LYS A 722 -36.92 6.28 11.62
C LYS A 722 -36.13 5.53 10.55
N ARG A 723 -35.47 4.41 10.88
CA ARG A 723 -34.64 3.66 9.93
C ARG A 723 -35.49 3.08 8.80
N PHE A 724 -36.61 2.47 9.16
CA PHE A 724 -37.55 1.89 8.22
C PHE A 724 -38.29 2.97 7.41
N ALA A 725 -38.70 4.07 8.04
CA ALA A 725 -39.28 5.21 7.32
C ALA A 725 -38.33 5.72 6.22
N ARG A 726 -37.04 5.87 6.53
CA ARG A 726 -36.04 6.31 5.55
C ARG A 726 -35.84 5.30 4.43
N LYS A 727 -35.81 4.00 4.76
CA LYS A 727 -35.67 2.93 3.78
C LYS A 727 -36.87 2.88 2.83
N TYR A 728 -38.09 2.91 3.35
CA TYR A 728 -39.31 2.88 2.53
C TYR A 728 -39.42 4.11 1.62
N ALA A 729 -39.12 5.30 2.14
CA ALA A 729 -39.09 6.51 1.32
C ALA A 729 -38.04 6.41 0.20
N ALA A 730 -36.89 5.80 0.47
CA ALA A 730 -35.85 5.60 -0.53
C ALA A 730 -36.25 4.58 -1.62
N VAL A 731 -36.88 3.47 -1.25
CA VAL A 731 -37.40 2.47 -2.21
C VAL A 731 -38.46 3.12 -3.11
N GLN A 732 -39.45 3.80 -2.53
CA GLN A 732 -40.46 4.52 -3.30
C GLN A 732 -39.86 5.59 -4.22
N ALA A 733 -38.84 6.32 -3.73
CA ALA A 733 -38.14 7.30 -4.56
C ALA A 733 -37.44 6.63 -5.74
N LEU A 734 -36.72 5.53 -5.52
CA LEU A 734 -36.07 4.77 -6.59
C LEU A 734 -37.07 4.28 -7.63
N ASP A 735 -38.20 3.71 -7.20
CA ASP A 735 -39.26 3.26 -8.11
C ASP A 735 -39.78 4.40 -8.99
N VAL A 736 -40.01 5.57 -8.39
CA VAL A 736 -40.43 6.77 -9.13
C VAL A 736 -39.33 7.23 -10.09
N LEU A 737 -38.08 7.35 -9.63
CA LEU A 737 -36.96 7.84 -10.43
C LEU A 737 -36.60 6.90 -11.60
N GLN A 738 -36.68 5.59 -11.41
CA GLN A 738 -36.39 4.58 -12.43
C GLN A 738 -37.54 4.46 -13.45
N SER A 739 -38.80 4.64 -13.02
CA SER A 739 -39.95 4.63 -13.93
C SER A 739 -40.15 5.94 -14.72
N SER A 740 -39.41 7.01 -14.38
CA SER A 740 -39.62 8.35 -14.93
C SER A 740 -38.51 8.85 -15.85
N GLU A 741 -37.80 7.96 -16.55
CA GLU A 741 -36.75 8.27 -17.56
C GLU A 741 -37.17 9.29 -18.65
N ASN A 742 -38.45 9.70 -18.73
CA ASN A 742 -38.99 10.67 -19.68
C ASN A 742 -39.61 11.96 -19.09
N LYS A 743 -39.43 12.30 -17.79
CA LYS A 743 -40.03 13.52 -17.20
C LYS A 743 -39.10 14.75 -17.20
N SER A 744 -39.72 15.93 -17.28
CA SER A 744 -39.08 17.24 -17.53
C SER A 744 -38.17 17.79 -16.43
N TRP A 745 -38.16 17.22 -15.22
CA TRP A 745 -37.32 17.65 -14.09
C TRP A 745 -35.92 16.97 -14.05
N LEU A 746 -35.64 16.07 -15.01
CA LEU A 746 -34.30 15.53 -15.29
C LEU A 746 -33.43 16.48 -16.13
N LYS A 747 -33.97 17.60 -16.64
CA LYS A 747 -33.26 18.59 -17.48
C LYS A 747 -32.68 19.74 -16.66
#